data_AF-A0A964KM64-F1
#
_entry.id   AF-A0A964KM64-F1
#
_cell.length_a   1.000
_cell.length_b   1.000
_cell.length_c   1.000
_cell.angle_alpha   90.00
_cell.angle_beta   90.00
_cell.angle_gamma   90.00
#
_symmetry.space_group_name_H-M   'P 1'
#
loop_
_entity.id
_entity.type
_entity.pdbx_description
1 polymer ?
#
loop_
_entity_poly.entity_id
_entity_poly.type
_entity_poly.pdbx_seq_one_letter_code
_entity_poly.pdbx_strand_id
1 'polypeptide(L)'
;MRRLSTFISLLVVLVALMPASAGLAQPAIPDLERAFTQTGFSISDDRIWDYFVSRGGVATFGYPVSYAFTLEGFSVQIFQRHVLQVAADNSVHPMNLLDPDLLPVTAINFATFPAHDPSIATAAPSPSTANYGQALVAYLNSAVTDRFQDQPVGFLSAYLSAAPADSGALAPLVALEVWGFPTSGPAYDPNNGAFIYQRFQRGFLHFDATNGSTGAILLGDAFKSVLRGSPEPADLAAQASTSRFWAQYDPTKPGALARPNALDDTNLITAFQIGLAVPIATVPIGPVPVPTVAASVPSALRVPSPDYGASIFVWGAGATTPRDLNKLREARLNWQKTLFQWRFIEPERGRFDWAEADRIVKASTAAGIRVVARIDFQPAWARSTGLRNFNGPPDNYQDFADFIFAFVDHFKPGSPNGTVGAIEIWNEPNLSREWGDAAMGPQSAGQYVRLLCMANTAVKRASPDVITISAGLSPTGVIDNGARDDVLYLREMYAAGAKPCFDALGAHGNTQAPDPAMEIGSWRGCDGGKTICADGSFYFRRVEQLHQVMLDNGDTDKQVWLLEFGWTSDPIHPSYSWYRVSEQQKAQNVVNAFRWAYDHWRPWIGAMILWNIADPTWNESVESYWWSVTNPNGTNRPAMNALIAARHSGLLP
;
A
#
# COMPACT_ATOMS: atom_id res chain seq x y z
N MET A 1 -85.27 -8.19 -51.79
CA MET A 1 -84.97 -9.39 -52.60
C MET A 1 -83.49 -9.71 -52.45
N ARG A 2 -83.18 -11.01 -52.19
CA ARG A 2 -81.97 -11.81 -52.50
C ARG A 2 -80.79 -11.06 -53.18
N ARG A 3 -79.50 -11.31 -52.94
CA ARG A 3 -78.71 -12.36 -52.25
C ARG A 3 -77.23 -11.91 -52.28
N LEU A 4 -76.44 -12.38 -51.31
CA LEU A 4 -75.01 -12.74 -51.35
C LEU A 4 -74.04 -11.92 -52.22
N SER A 5 -72.95 -11.42 -51.60
CA SER A 5 -71.65 -12.09 -51.74
C SER A 5 -70.63 -11.60 -50.70
N THR A 6 -70.00 -12.59 -50.12
CA THR A 6 -68.87 -12.66 -49.20
C THR A 6 -67.72 -11.73 -49.57
N PHE A 7 -67.18 -11.00 -48.57
CA PHE A 7 -65.77 -10.95 -48.14
C PHE A 7 -65.59 -9.70 -47.27
N ILE A 8 -65.34 -9.92 -45.99
CA ILE A 8 -65.07 -8.86 -45.01
C ILE A 8 -63.61 -8.44 -45.20
N SER A 9 -63.40 -7.25 -45.75
CA SER A 9 -62.11 -6.54 -45.71
C SER A 9 -62.28 -5.32 -44.81
N LEU A 10 -61.83 -5.46 -43.56
CA LEU A 10 -61.91 -4.44 -42.53
C LEU A 10 -60.84 -3.37 -42.81
N LEU A 11 -61.31 -2.15 -43.06
CA LEU A 11 -60.51 -0.93 -43.17
C LEU A 11 -60.09 -0.51 -41.75
N VAL A 12 -58.83 -0.76 -41.37
CA VAL A 12 -58.26 -0.27 -40.10
C VAL A 12 -57.52 1.03 -40.38
N VAL A 13 -58.01 2.11 -39.76
CA VAL A 13 -57.39 3.43 -39.74
C VAL A 13 -56.08 3.37 -38.97
N LEU A 14 -55.00 3.84 -39.59
CA LEU A 14 -53.66 3.94 -39.01
C LEU A 14 -53.65 5.06 -37.95
N VAL A 15 -53.63 4.71 -36.67
CA VAL A 15 -53.23 5.59 -35.57
C VAL A 15 -51.87 5.10 -35.09
N ALA A 16 -50.87 5.97 -35.12
CA ALA A 16 -49.53 5.69 -34.64
C ALA A 16 -49.57 5.37 -33.13
N LEU A 17 -49.37 4.10 -32.78
CA LEU A 17 -49.11 3.64 -31.43
C LEU A 17 -47.60 3.76 -31.17
N MET A 18 -47.20 4.70 -30.30
CA MET A 18 -45.90 4.63 -29.65
C MET A 18 -45.92 3.43 -28.69
N PRO A 19 -44.98 2.47 -28.78
CA PRO A 19 -44.86 1.41 -27.79
C PRO A 19 -44.33 2.02 -26.50
N ALA A 20 -44.98 1.69 -25.38
CA ALA A 20 -44.45 1.90 -24.05
C ALA A 20 -43.05 1.30 -23.97
N SER A 21 -42.06 2.14 -23.65
CA SER A 21 -40.68 1.73 -23.47
C SER A 21 -40.60 0.63 -22.43
N ALA A 22 -40.14 -0.55 -22.85
CA ALA A 22 -39.61 -1.56 -21.94
C ALA A 22 -38.56 -0.86 -21.05
N GLY A 23 -38.77 -0.91 -19.74
CA GLY A 23 -37.79 -0.42 -18.77
C GLY A 23 -36.47 -1.14 -19.03
N LEU A 24 -35.48 -0.41 -19.54
CA LEU A 24 -34.11 -0.88 -19.60
C LEU A 24 -33.67 -1.12 -18.16
N ALA A 25 -33.23 -2.35 -17.86
CA ALA A 25 -32.60 -2.67 -16.60
C ALA A 25 -31.48 -1.65 -16.32
N GLN A 26 -31.54 -1.00 -15.16
CA GLN A 26 -30.48 -0.13 -14.68
C GLN A 26 -29.15 -0.89 -14.66
N PRO A 27 -28.04 -0.33 -15.15
CA PRO A 27 -26.73 -0.88 -14.86
C PRO A 27 -26.52 -0.85 -13.35
N ALA A 28 -26.15 -1.99 -12.77
CA ALA A 28 -25.76 -2.06 -11.36
C ALA A 28 -24.62 -1.07 -11.11
N ILE A 29 -24.76 -0.24 -10.07
CA ILE A 29 -23.68 0.58 -9.52
C ILE A 29 -22.58 -0.39 -9.09
N PRO A 30 -21.28 -0.17 -9.41
CA PRO A 30 -20.21 -1.01 -8.88
C PRO A 30 -20.29 -0.98 -7.35
N ASP A 31 -20.42 -2.15 -6.75
CA ASP A 31 -20.50 -2.32 -5.31
C ASP A 31 -19.13 -1.99 -4.69
N LEU A 32 -18.93 -0.73 -4.29
CA LEU A 32 -17.67 -0.21 -3.73
C LEU A 32 -17.21 -1.00 -2.50
N GLU A 33 -18.12 -1.69 -1.81
CA GLU A 33 -17.82 -2.53 -0.65
C GLU A 33 -17.08 -3.83 -1.02
N ARG A 34 -17.11 -4.23 -2.30
CA ARG A 34 -16.50 -5.47 -2.79
C ARG A 34 -15.27 -5.24 -3.66
N ALA A 35 -14.77 -4.01 -3.71
CA ALA A 35 -13.55 -3.63 -4.39
C ALA A 35 -12.33 -3.78 -3.47
N PHE A 36 -11.27 -4.43 -3.97
CA PHE A 36 -10.03 -4.66 -3.25
C PHE A 36 -8.92 -3.89 -3.91
N THR A 37 -8.55 -2.83 -3.23
CA THR A 37 -7.70 -1.79 -3.77
C THR A 37 -6.23 -2.18 -3.79
N GLN A 38 -5.86 -3.11 -2.91
CA GLN A 38 -4.55 -3.75 -2.81
C GLN A 38 -4.10 -4.40 -4.13
N THR A 39 -5.07 -4.80 -4.96
CA THR A 39 -4.83 -5.48 -6.23
C THR A 39 -5.53 -4.80 -7.42
N GLY A 40 -6.44 -3.86 -7.17
CA GLY A 40 -7.23 -3.16 -8.18
C GLY A 40 -8.37 -3.99 -8.78
N PHE A 41 -8.75 -5.08 -8.12
CA PHE A 41 -9.82 -6.00 -8.54
C PHE A 41 -10.97 -6.01 -7.54
N SER A 42 -12.19 -6.27 -8.00
CA SER A 42 -13.36 -6.43 -7.15
C SER A 42 -13.97 -7.83 -7.30
N ILE A 43 -14.75 -8.25 -6.31
CA ILE A 43 -15.57 -9.46 -6.38
C ILE A 43 -16.99 -9.02 -6.69
N SER A 44 -17.33 -8.96 -7.98
CA SER A 44 -18.66 -8.53 -8.43
C SER A 44 -19.69 -9.66 -8.47
N ASP A 45 -19.26 -10.92 -8.43
CA ASP A 45 -20.16 -12.07 -8.41
C ASP A 45 -20.61 -12.35 -6.97
N ASP A 46 -21.92 -12.25 -6.71
CA ASP A 46 -22.51 -12.47 -5.38
C ASP A 46 -22.16 -13.84 -4.80
N ARG A 47 -22.13 -14.88 -5.64
CA ARG A 47 -21.83 -16.25 -5.18
C ARG A 47 -20.40 -16.35 -4.69
N ILE A 48 -19.47 -15.74 -5.44
CA ILE A 48 -18.04 -15.72 -5.09
C ILE A 48 -17.83 -14.86 -3.84
N TRP A 49 -18.53 -13.72 -3.72
CA TRP A 49 -18.47 -12.85 -2.56
C TRP A 49 -18.95 -13.56 -1.28
N ASP A 50 -20.13 -14.19 -1.34
CA ASP A 50 -20.71 -14.90 -0.20
C ASP A 50 -19.81 -16.06 0.25
N TYR A 51 -19.26 -16.81 -0.71
CA TYR A 51 -18.29 -17.86 -0.41
C TYR A 51 -17.02 -17.29 0.22
N PHE A 52 -16.46 -16.23 -0.36
CA PHE A 52 -15.26 -15.57 0.14
C PHE A 52 -15.44 -15.09 1.59
N VAL A 53 -16.50 -14.35 1.89
CA VAL A 53 -16.78 -13.83 3.24
C VAL A 53 -17.03 -14.97 4.23
N SER A 54 -17.84 -15.97 3.85
CA SER A 54 -18.22 -17.08 4.72
C SER A 54 -17.10 -18.10 4.97
N ARG A 55 -15.95 -17.98 4.30
CA ARG A 55 -14.79 -18.88 4.43
C ARG A 55 -13.52 -18.14 4.84
N GLY A 56 -13.65 -17.01 5.56
CA GLY A 56 -12.52 -16.29 6.17
C GLY A 56 -11.90 -15.19 5.30
N GLY A 57 -12.47 -14.90 4.13
CA GLY A 57 -12.13 -13.76 3.30
C GLY A 57 -10.64 -13.66 2.96
N VAL A 58 -10.06 -12.46 3.13
CA VAL A 58 -8.65 -12.18 2.82
C VAL A 58 -7.69 -13.06 3.63
N ALA A 59 -8.05 -13.46 4.86
CA ALA A 59 -7.19 -14.31 5.68
C ALA A 59 -6.99 -15.70 5.04
N THR A 60 -8.04 -16.22 4.40
CA THR A 60 -8.03 -17.52 3.72
C THR A 60 -7.53 -17.42 2.28
N PHE A 61 -8.16 -16.57 1.47
CA PHE A 61 -7.94 -16.55 0.01
C PHE A 61 -6.85 -15.57 -0.44
N GLY A 62 -6.49 -14.60 0.41
CA GLY A 62 -5.76 -13.40 -0.02
C GLY A 62 -6.67 -12.48 -0.84
N TYR A 63 -6.11 -11.42 -1.41
CA TYR A 63 -6.88 -10.48 -2.24
C TYR A 63 -7.25 -11.09 -3.60
N PRO A 64 -8.35 -10.68 -4.25
CA PRO A 64 -8.62 -11.07 -5.63
C PRO A 64 -7.55 -10.46 -6.54
N VAL A 65 -7.01 -11.21 -7.48
CA VAL A 65 -5.97 -10.77 -8.42
C VAL A 65 -6.40 -10.84 -9.87
N SER A 66 -7.69 -11.10 -10.10
CA SER A 66 -8.41 -10.95 -11.35
C SER A 66 -9.83 -10.46 -11.08
N TYR A 67 -10.52 -9.94 -12.09
CA TYR A 67 -11.99 -9.92 -12.10
C TYR A 67 -12.51 -11.34 -12.39
N ALA A 68 -13.81 -11.57 -12.20
CA ALA A 68 -14.42 -12.80 -12.69
C ALA A 68 -14.31 -12.88 -14.23
N PHE A 69 -13.96 -14.05 -14.73
CA PHE A 69 -13.84 -14.33 -16.15
C PHE A 69 -14.34 -15.75 -16.45
N THR A 70 -14.44 -16.10 -17.73
CA THR A 70 -14.89 -17.45 -18.13
C THR A 70 -13.69 -18.32 -18.41
N LEU A 71 -13.61 -19.47 -17.73
CA LEU A 71 -12.63 -20.52 -17.98
C LEU A 71 -13.39 -21.82 -18.27
N GLU A 72 -13.31 -22.29 -19.52
CA GLU A 72 -13.92 -23.56 -19.96
C GLU A 72 -15.41 -23.67 -19.61
N GLY A 73 -16.15 -22.59 -19.86
CA GLY A 73 -17.59 -22.51 -19.59
C GLY A 73 -17.95 -22.21 -18.13
N PHE A 74 -16.98 -22.16 -17.21
CA PHE A 74 -17.22 -21.84 -15.80
C PHE A 74 -16.83 -20.39 -15.47
N SER A 75 -17.56 -19.75 -14.57
CA SER A 75 -17.16 -18.46 -14.01
C SER A 75 -16.07 -18.69 -12.97
N VAL A 76 -14.93 -18.01 -13.13
CA VAL A 76 -13.74 -18.19 -12.30
C VAL A 76 -13.20 -16.83 -11.87
N GLN A 77 -12.71 -16.74 -10.64
CA GLN A 77 -11.94 -15.60 -10.14
C GLN A 77 -10.69 -16.06 -9.39
N ILE A 78 -9.56 -15.42 -9.67
CA ILE A 78 -8.28 -15.75 -9.06
C ILE A 78 -8.08 -14.87 -7.83
N PHE A 79 -7.68 -15.47 -6.72
CA PHE A 79 -7.20 -14.83 -5.49
C PHE A 79 -5.73 -15.19 -5.28
N GLN A 80 -5.02 -14.47 -4.41
CA GLN A 80 -3.57 -14.71 -4.23
C GLN A 80 -3.25 -16.18 -3.87
N ARG A 81 -4.07 -16.84 -3.04
CA ARG A 81 -3.82 -18.20 -2.55
C ARG A 81 -4.64 -19.28 -3.27
N HIS A 82 -5.82 -18.96 -3.76
CA HIS A 82 -6.73 -19.92 -4.39
C HIS A 82 -7.41 -19.35 -5.63
N VAL A 83 -7.99 -20.23 -6.44
CA VAL A 83 -8.85 -19.85 -7.56
C VAL A 83 -10.23 -20.38 -7.27
N LEU A 84 -11.24 -19.49 -7.23
CA LEU A 84 -12.62 -19.88 -6.99
C LEU A 84 -13.34 -20.07 -8.32
N GLN A 85 -14.13 -21.14 -8.41
CA GLN A 85 -14.93 -21.49 -9.56
C GLN A 85 -16.39 -21.62 -9.13
N VAL A 86 -17.30 -21.10 -9.95
CA VAL A 86 -18.73 -21.36 -9.84
C VAL A 86 -19.09 -22.59 -10.67
N ALA A 87 -19.61 -23.63 -10.04
CA ALA A 87 -20.10 -24.84 -10.67
C ALA A 87 -21.42 -24.60 -11.42
N ALA A 88 -21.84 -25.58 -12.23
CA ALA A 88 -23.08 -25.53 -13.00
C ALA A 88 -24.34 -25.43 -12.13
N ASP A 89 -24.28 -25.89 -10.88
CA ASP A 89 -25.37 -25.77 -9.89
C ASP A 89 -25.34 -24.47 -9.08
N ASN A 90 -24.47 -23.52 -9.46
CA ASN A 90 -24.18 -22.25 -8.78
C ASN A 90 -23.43 -22.37 -7.44
N SER A 91 -23.01 -23.56 -7.03
CA SER A 91 -22.10 -23.69 -5.88
C SER A 91 -20.72 -23.10 -6.22
N VAL A 92 -20.03 -22.56 -5.23
CA VAL A 92 -18.66 -22.04 -5.38
C VAL A 92 -17.70 -22.97 -4.68
N HIS A 93 -16.61 -23.33 -5.35
CA HIS A 93 -15.56 -24.15 -4.77
C HIS A 93 -14.18 -23.69 -5.27
N PRO A 94 -13.11 -23.85 -4.48
CA PRO A 94 -11.77 -23.60 -4.97
C PRO A 94 -11.37 -24.72 -5.94
N MET A 95 -10.65 -24.36 -7.00
CA MET A 95 -10.11 -25.30 -7.97
C MET A 95 -8.97 -26.13 -7.34
N ASN A 96 -8.90 -27.40 -7.71
CA ASN A 96 -7.78 -28.27 -7.37
C ASN A 96 -6.56 -27.97 -8.26
N LEU A 97 -6.00 -26.78 -8.17
CA LEU A 97 -4.93 -26.33 -9.08
C LEU A 97 -3.74 -27.29 -9.16
N LEU A 98 -3.50 -28.10 -8.14
CA LEU A 98 -2.40 -29.07 -8.07
C LEU A 98 -2.73 -30.42 -8.74
N ASP A 99 -3.91 -30.57 -9.32
CA ASP A 99 -4.26 -31.75 -10.12
C ASP A 99 -3.35 -31.85 -11.36
N PRO A 100 -3.01 -33.07 -11.82
CA PRO A 100 -2.05 -33.29 -12.92
C PRO A 100 -2.36 -32.53 -14.21
N ASP A 101 -3.65 -32.37 -14.54
CA ASP A 101 -4.10 -31.71 -15.77
C ASP A 101 -4.22 -30.19 -15.65
N LEU A 102 -3.91 -29.63 -14.46
CA LEU A 102 -3.98 -28.20 -14.17
C LEU A 102 -2.58 -27.57 -14.05
N LEU A 103 -2.12 -27.34 -12.82
CA LEU A 103 -0.83 -26.73 -12.50
C LEU A 103 -0.16 -27.51 -11.36
N PRO A 104 0.32 -28.75 -11.61
CA PRO A 104 0.87 -29.65 -10.59
C PRO A 104 2.30 -29.26 -10.19
N VAL A 105 2.49 -28.02 -9.74
CA VAL A 105 3.79 -27.48 -9.34
C VAL A 105 4.36 -28.23 -8.15
N THR A 106 5.68 -28.36 -8.17
CA THR A 106 6.48 -28.99 -7.11
C THR A 106 7.52 -28.04 -6.52
N ALA A 107 7.75 -26.91 -7.16
CA ALA A 107 8.63 -25.85 -6.66
C ALA A 107 8.16 -24.46 -7.11
N ILE A 108 8.34 -23.47 -6.25
CA ILE A 108 8.13 -22.04 -6.56
C ILE A 108 9.15 -21.23 -5.75
N ASN A 109 9.87 -20.34 -6.41
CA ASN A 109 10.80 -19.38 -5.78
C ASN A 109 11.91 -20.08 -5.00
N PHE A 110 12.50 -21.12 -5.60
CA PHE A 110 13.51 -22.01 -5.02
C PHE A 110 12.99 -22.89 -3.88
N ALA A 111 11.74 -22.70 -3.43
CA ALA A 111 11.11 -23.59 -2.48
C ALA A 111 10.76 -24.90 -3.15
N THR A 112 11.09 -26.02 -2.51
CA THR A 112 10.69 -27.36 -2.98
C THR A 112 9.62 -27.93 -2.06
N PHE A 113 8.46 -28.23 -2.65
CA PHE A 113 7.30 -28.74 -1.92
C PHE A 113 7.31 -30.28 -1.87
N PRO A 114 6.75 -30.89 -0.81
CA PRO A 114 6.59 -32.33 -0.75
C PRO A 114 5.78 -32.85 -1.94
N ALA A 115 6.21 -33.99 -2.47
CA ALA A 115 5.50 -34.70 -3.52
C ALA A 115 4.15 -35.23 -3.02
N HIS A 116 3.25 -35.51 -3.95
CA HIS A 116 2.02 -36.23 -3.63
C HIS A 116 2.35 -37.63 -3.11
N ASP A 117 1.83 -37.96 -1.92
CA ASP A 117 1.93 -39.27 -1.28
C ASP A 117 0.57 -39.99 -1.38
N PRO A 118 0.45 -41.01 -2.27
CA PRO A 118 -0.78 -41.76 -2.43
C PRO A 118 -1.25 -42.47 -1.15
N SER A 119 -0.35 -42.81 -0.23
CA SER A 119 -0.73 -43.51 1.01
C SER A 119 -1.52 -42.60 1.95
N ILE A 120 -1.19 -41.30 1.99
CA ILE A 120 -1.91 -40.31 2.78
C ILE A 120 -3.27 -40.02 2.16
N ALA A 121 -3.32 -39.86 0.83
CA ALA A 121 -4.57 -39.62 0.12
C ALA A 121 -5.55 -40.80 0.22
N THR A 122 -5.05 -42.05 0.13
CA THR A 122 -5.88 -43.26 0.23
C THR A 122 -6.31 -43.61 1.65
N ALA A 123 -5.61 -43.10 2.67
CA ALA A 123 -6.00 -43.23 4.07
C ALA A 123 -7.20 -42.34 4.46
N ALA A 124 -7.59 -41.40 3.60
CA ALA A 124 -8.78 -40.58 3.82
C ALA A 124 -10.04 -41.45 3.90
N PRO A 125 -10.96 -41.20 4.84
CA PRO A 125 -12.21 -41.95 4.94
C PRO A 125 -13.02 -41.85 3.64
N SER A 126 -13.66 -42.95 3.23
CA SER A 126 -14.62 -42.92 2.13
C SER A 126 -15.91 -42.21 2.57
N PRO A 127 -16.60 -41.45 1.71
CA PRO A 127 -17.93 -40.90 2.02
C PRO A 127 -18.97 -41.94 2.47
N SER A 128 -18.74 -43.22 2.16
CA SER A 128 -19.57 -44.35 2.61
C SER A 128 -19.28 -44.84 4.04
N THR A 129 -18.27 -44.28 4.72
CA THR A 129 -17.86 -44.68 6.07
C THR A 129 -18.94 -44.34 7.10
N ALA A 130 -19.25 -45.27 7.99
CA ALA A 130 -20.16 -45.00 9.11
C ALA A 130 -19.58 -43.86 9.99
N ASN A 131 -20.43 -42.91 10.39
CA ASN A 131 -20.01 -41.69 11.10
C ASN A 131 -18.91 -40.91 10.34
N TYR A 132 -19.01 -40.83 9.01
CA TYR A 132 -18.04 -40.20 8.11
C TYR A 132 -17.48 -38.88 8.66
N GLY A 133 -18.31 -37.98 9.17
CA GLY A 133 -17.86 -36.70 9.75
C GLY A 133 -16.87 -36.88 10.91
N GLN A 134 -17.13 -37.81 11.83
CA GLN A 134 -16.21 -38.10 12.95
C GLN A 134 -14.93 -38.79 12.47
N ALA A 135 -15.06 -39.76 11.55
CA ALA A 135 -13.90 -40.44 10.96
C ALA A 135 -12.99 -39.45 10.21
N LEU A 136 -13.59 -38.47 9.53
CA LEU A 136 -12.90 -37.44 8.79
C LEU A 136 -12.19 -36.45 9.71
N VAL A 137 -12.84 -35.99 10.78
CA VAL A 137 -12.20 -35.15 11.80
C VAL A 137 -11.01 -35.88 12.44
N ALA A 138 -11.17 -37.17 12.77
CA ALA A 138 -10.09 -37.98 13.32
C ALA A 138 -8.93 -38.14 12.34
N TYR A 139 -9.23 -38.40 11.06
CA TYR A 139 -8.23 -38.45 10.00
C TYR A 139 -7.49 -37.12 9.84
N LEU A 140 -8.19 -35.99 9.74
CA LEU A 140 -7.58 -34.67 9.56
C LEU A 140 -6.66 -34.31 10.74
N ASN A 141 -7.10 -34.57 11.97
CA ASN A 141 -6.26 -34.36 13.17
C ASN A 141 -5.04 -35.29 13.22
N SER A 142 -5.04 -36.40 12.49
CA SER A 142 -3.89 -37.31 12.39
C SER A 142 -2.95 -36.97 11.23
N ALA A 143 -3.51 -36.46 10.13
CA ALA A 143 -2.77 -36.18 8.90
C ALA A 143 -2.22 -34.75 8.85
N VAL A 144 -2.81 -33.81 9.59
CA VAL A 144 -2.38 -32.42 9.70
C VAL A 144 -2.05 -32.13 11.16
N THR A 145 -0.87 -31.57 11.43
CA THR A 145 -0.34 -31.44 12.80
C THR A 145 0.19 -30.04 13.06
N ASP A 146 0.03 -29.56 14.29
CA ASP A 146 0.67 -28.32 14.76
C ASP A 146 2.12 -28.52 15.21
N ARG A 147 2.58 -29.77 15.26
CA ARG A 147 3.98 -30.12 15.56
C ARG A 147 4.54 -31.12 14.58
N PHE A 148 5.70 -30.79 14.03
CA PHE A 148 6.46 -31.69 13.18
C PHE A 148 7.89 -31.76 13.72
N GLN A 149 8.27 -32.95 14.22
CA GLN A 149 9.50 -33.11 15.00
C GLN A 149 9.54 -32.07 16.14
N ASP A 150 10.61 -31.29 16.24
CA ASP A 150 10.79 -30.27 17.27
C ASP A 150 10.16 -28.90 16.89
N GLN A 151 9.57 -28.79 15.70
CA GLN A 151 9.06 -27.52 15.17
C GLN A 151 7.56 -27.32 15.44
N PRO A 152 7.15 -26.14 15.94
CA PRO A 152 5.74 -25.79 16.15
C PRO A 152 5.09 -25.30 14.85
N VAL A 153 4.96 -26.17 13.86
CA VAL A 153 4.56 -25.81 12.49
C VAL A 153 3.15 -25.21 12.35
N GLY A 154 2.25 -25.42 13.32
CA GLY A 154 0.94 -24.77 13.34
C GLY A 154 0.01 -25.10 12.15
N PHE A 155 0.24 -26.20 11.41
CA PHE A 155 -0.52 -26.49 10.19
C PHE A 155 -1.97 -26.86 10.43
N LEU A 156 -2.29 -27.55 11.52
CA LEU A 156 -3.68 -27.90 11.82
C LEU A 156 -4.46 -26.63 12.19
N SER A 157 -3.87 -25.78 13.02
CA SER A 157 -4.42 -24.48 13.38
C SER A 157 -4.64 -23.58 12.15
N ALA A 158 -3.65 -23.49 11.26
CA ALA A 158 -3.77 -22.73 10.01
C ALA A 158 -4.82 -23.31 9.07
N TYR A 159 -4.88 -24.65 8.93
CA TYR A 159 -5.88 -25.35 8.14
C TYR A 159 -7.31 -25.04 8.63
N LEU A 160 -7.54 -25.15 9.94
CA LEU A 160 -8.85 -24.92 10.56
C LEU A 160 -9.25 -23.44 10.56
N SER A 161 -8.31 -22.51 10.46
CA SER A 161 -8.61 -21.07 10.42
C SER A 161 -9.46 -20.64 9.21
N ALA A 162 -9.53 -21.48 8.17
CA ALA A 162 -10.42 -21.26 7.03
C ALA A 162 -11.92 -21.43 7.37
N ALA A 163 -12.23 -22.07 8.51
CA ALA A 163 -13.58 -22.20 9.01
C ALA A 163 -13.96 -20.99 9.89
N PRO A 164 -15.20 -20.50 9.80
CA PRO A 164 -15.74 -19.51 10.75
C PRO A 164 -15.55 -19.96 12.20
N ALA A 165 -15.27 -19.00 13.10
CA ALA A 165 -14.98 -19.28 14.51
C ALA A 165 -16.11 -20.01 15.26
N ASP A 166 -17.35 -19.88 14.79
CA ASP A 166 -18.55 -20.54 15.32
C ASP A 166 -18.81 -21.93 14.71
N SER A 167 -17.97 -22.41 13.79
CA SER A 167 -18.11 -23.74 13.15
C SER A 167 -17.99 -24.91 14.13
N GLY A 168 -17.38 -24.69 15.30
CA GLY A 168 -17.25 -25.70 16.35
C GLY A 168 -16.69 -27.03 15.83
N ALA A 169 -17.40 -28.12 16.08
CA ALA A 169 -17.00 -29.46 15.64
C ALA A 169 -17.01 -29.68 14.10
N LEU A 170 -17.62 -28.76 13.34
CA LEU A 170 -17.69 -28.82 11.88
C LEU A 170 -16.52 -28.08 11.20
N ALA A 171 -15.68 -27.36 11.95
CA ALA A 171 -14.55 -26.61 11.40
C ALA A 171 -13.65 -27.44 10.44
N PRO A 172 -13.33 -28.71 10.73
CA PRO A 172 -12.53 -29.52 9.81
C PRO A 172 -13.21 -29.80 8.46
N LEU A 173 -14.55 -29.88 8.42
CA LEU A 173 -15.30 -30.10 7.18
C LEU A 173 -15.30 -28.83 6.30
N VAL A 174 -15.41 -27.67 6.93
CA VAL A 174 -15.33 -26.38 6.23
C VAL A 174 -13.91 -26.12 5.72
N ALA A 175 -12.90 -26.41 6.53
CA ALA A 175 -11.51 -26.32 6.13
C ALA A 175 -11.18 -27.28 4.96
N LEU A 176 -11.78 -28.47 4.96
CA LEU A 176 -11.67 -29.42 3.85
C LEU A 176 -12.25 -28.89 2.53
N GLU A 177 -13.30 -28.08 2.58
CA GLU A 177 -13.84 -27.42 1.40
C GLU A 177 -12.84 -26.44 0.78
N VAL A 178 -12.09 -25.71 1.62
CA VAL A 178 -11.11 -24.70 1.18
C VAL A 178 -9.79 -25.33 0.71
N TRP A 179 -9.18 -26.16 1.56
CA TRP A 179 -7.84 -26.70 1.34
C TRP A 179 -7.83 -28.03 0.59
N GLY A 180 -8.93 -28.79 0.70
CA GLY A 180 -8.99 -30.18 0.31
C GLY A 180 -8.24 -31.10 1.29
N PHE A 181 -8.15 -32.37 0.92
CA PHE A 181 -7.42 -33.37 1.69
C PHE A 181 -5.91 -33.08 1.70
N PRO A 182 -5.20 -33.38 2.81
CA PRO A 182 -3.75 -33.44 2.77
C PRO A 182 -3.34 -34.53 1.77
N THR A 183 -2.37 -34.22 0.92
CA THR A 183 -1.81 -35.16 -0.05
C THR A 183 -0.33 -35.43 0.20
N SER A 184 0.21 -34.92 1.32
CA SER A 184 1.54 -35.25 1.82
C SER A 184 1.55 -35.10 3.34
N GLY A 185 2.59 -35.66 3.97
CA GLY A 185 2.98 -35.27 5.32
C GLY A 185 3.74 -33.94 5.29
N PRO A 186 3.97 -33.30 6.45
CA PRO A 186 4.93 -32.22 6.56
C PRO A 186 6.33 -32.70 6.15
N ALA A 187 7.07 -31.89 5.41
CA ALA A 187 8.46 -32.16 5.04
C ALA A 187 9.26 -30.86 5.03
N TYR A 188 10.54 -30.94 5.42
CA TYR A 188 11.46 -29.83 5.21
C TYR A 188 11.67 -29.58 3.72
N ASP A 189 11.92 -28.32 3.39
CA ASP A 189 12.51 -28.00 2.10
C ASP A 189 13.91 -28.63 2.01
N PRO A 190 14.19 -29.49 1.02
CA PRO A 190 15.53 -30.05 0.82
C PRO A 190 16.60 -28.97 0.57
N ASN A 191 16.20 -27.80 0.06
CA ASN A 191 17.11 -26.69 -0.23
C ASN A 191 17.18 -25.67 0.92
N ASN A 192 16.27 -25.76 1.91
CA ASN A 192 16.23 -24.85 3.04
C ASN A 192 15.62 -25.48 4.30
N GLY A 193 16.49 -25.96 5.20
CA GLY A 193 16.08 -26.59 6.45
C GLY A 193 15.31 -25.68 7.44
N ALA A 194 15.16 -24.38 7.17
CA ALA A 194 14.30 -23.51 7.95
C ALA A 194 12.82 -23.56 7.53
N PHE A 195 12.52 -24.05 6.32
CA PHE A 195 11.15 -24.12 5.83
C PHE A 195 10.61 -25.55 5.90
N ILE A 196 9.38 -25.66 6.37
CA ILE A 196 8.61 -26.89 6.35
C ILE A 196 7.34 -26.62 5.53
N TYR A 197 6.94 -27.57 4.70
CA TYR A 197 5.73 -27.48 3.90
C TYR A 197 4.84 -28.69 4.12
N GLN A 198 3.54 -28.51 3.94
CA GLN A 198 2.59 -29.61 3.77
C GLN A 198 1.71 -29.34 2.55
N ARG A 199 1.51 -30.37 1.70
CA ARG A 199 0.71 -30.30 0.48
C ARG A 199 -0.72 -30.75 0.75
N PHE A 200 -1.66 -30.01 0.17
CA PHE A 200 -3.08 -30.32 0.13
C PHE A 200 -3.56 -30.34 -1.32
N GLN A 201 -4.78 -30.80 -1.59
CA GLN A 201 -5.31 -30.80 -2.97
C GLN A 201 -5.38 -29.40 -3.60
N ARG A 202 -5.59 -28.34 -2.79
CA ARG A 202 -5.86 -26.99 -3.27
C ARG A 202 -4.83 -25.94 -2.84
N GLY A 203 -3.72 -26.35 -2.23
CA GLY A 203 -2.68 -25.42 -1.78
C GLY A 203 -1.55 -26.06 -0.98
N PHE A 204 -0.67 -25.21 -0.47
CA PHE A 204 0.42 -25.58 0.43
C PHE A 204 0.38 -24.68 1.65
N LEU A 205 0.54 -25.28 2.83
CA LEU A 205 0.91 -24.54 4.03
C LEU A 205 2.43 -24.55 4.17
N HIS A 206 2.99 -23.45 4.65
CA HIS A 206 4.41 -23.32 4.96
C HIS A 206 4.62 -22.85 6.39
N PHE A 207 5.71 -23.29 6.98
CA PHE A 207 6.21 -22.82 8.26
C PHE A 207 7.65 -22.34 8.09
N ASP A 208 7.95 -21.18 8.65
CA ASP A 208 9.27 -20.57 8.67
C ASP A 208 9.85 -20.63 10.09
N ALA A 209 10.81 -21.53 10.32
CA ALA A 209 11.45 -21.71 11.60
C ALA A 209 12.28 -20.50 12.05
N THR A 210 12.64 -19.57 11.15
CA THR A 210 13.43 -18.38 11.51
C THR A 210 12.62 -17.38 12.34
N ASN A 211 11.30 -17.37 12.18
CA ASN A 211 10.39 -16.43 12.83
C ASN A 211 9.15 -17.10 13.44
N GLY A 212 9.01 -18.41 13.31
CA GLY A 212 7.92 -19.20 13.87
C GLY A 212 6.57 -18.95 13.20
N SER A 213 6.55 -18.43 11.97
CA SER A 213 5.30 -18.10 11.27
C SER A 213 4.80 -19.26 10.40
N THR A 214 3.48 -19.40 10.36
CA THR A 214 2.77 -20.35 9.50
C THR A 214 1.87 -19.57 8.55
N GLY A 215 1.86 -19.96 7.27
CA GLY A 215 1.07 -19.31 6.25
C GLY A 215 0.76 -20.24 5.08
N ALA A 216 0.33 -19.64 3.97
CA ALA A 216 -0.02 -20.36 2.76
C ALA A 216 0.75 -19.81 1.56
N ILE A 217 1.15 -20.71 0.67
CA ILE A 217 1.78 -20.33 -0.60
C ILE A 217 0.75 -19.64 -1.50
N LEU A 218 1.20 -18.59 -2.21
CA LEU A 218 0.38 -17.79 -3.12
C LEU A 218 0.14 -18.53 -4.46
N LEU A 219 -0.54 -19.68 -4.40
CA LEU A 219 -0.72 -20.56 -5.55
C LEU A 219 -1.60 -19.94 -6.65
N GLY A 220 -2.55 -19.08 -6.28
CA GLY A 220 -3.38 -18.38 -7.27
C GLY A 220 -2.61 -17.28 -8.01
N ASP A 221 -1.67 -16.59 -7.34
CA ASP A 221 -0.73 -15.68 -8.02
C ASP A 221 0.18 -16.42 -9.00
N ALA A 222 0.65 -17.62 -8.63
CA ALA A 222 1.40 -18.49 -9.55
C ALA A 222 0.55 -18.90 -10.76
N PHE A 223 -0.72 -19.27 -10.56
CA PHE A 223 -1.62 -19.59 -11.67
C PHE A 223 -1.86 -18.38 -12.59
N LYS A 224 -2.07 -17.18 -12.02
CA LYS A 224 -2.18 -15.93 -12.77
C LYS A 224 -0.93 -15.64 -13.59
N SER A 225 0.26 -15.82 -13.03
CA SER A 225 1.51 -15.51 -13.71
C SER A 225 1.77 -16.45 -14.90
N VAL A 226 1.42 -17.74 -14.74
CA VAL A 226 1.39 -18.73 -15.84
C VAL A 226 0.41 -18.32 -16.94
N LEU A 227 -0.82 -17.96 -16.59
CA LEU A 227 -1.83 -17.47 -17.54
C LEU A 227 -1.35 -16.25 -18.33
N ARG A 228 -0.61 -15.34 -17.70
CA ARG A 228 -0.12 -14.11 -18.34
C ARG A 228 1.14 -14.28 -19.18
N GLY A 229 1.78 -15.45 -19.13
CA GLY A 229 3.01 -15.71 -19.89
C GLY A 229 4.25 -15.00 -19.34
N SER A 230 4.17 -14.52 -18.10
CA SER A 230 5.29 -13.97 -17.33
C SER A 230 5.37 -14.65 -15.95
N PRO A 231 5.50 -15.99 -15.88
CA PRO A 231 5.63 -16.67 -14.61
C PRO A 231 7.01 -16.37 -14.02
N GLU A 232 7.00 -15.48 -13.04
CA GLU A 232 8.07 -15.37 -12.08
C GLU A 232 7.72 -16.24 -10.88
N PRO A 233 8.67 -16.98 -10.31
CA PRO A 233 10.10 -17.06 -10.68
C PRO A 233 10.44 -18.18 -11.69
N ALA A 234 11.70 -18.23 -12.14
CA ALA A 234 12.16 -19.08 -13.24
C ALA A 234 11.89 -20.60 -13.07
N ASP A 235 11.86 -21.10 -11.84
CA ASP A 235 11.52 -22.49 -11.54
C ASP A 235 10.04 -22.81 -11.79
N LEU A 236 9.13 -21.87 -11.49
CA LEU A 236 7.72 -21.94 -11.90
C LEU A 236 7.60 -21.90 -13.42
N ALA A 237 8.37 -21.02 -14.09
CA ALA A 237 8.37 -20.93 -15.54
C ALA A 237 8.78 -22.26 -16.21
N ALA A 238 9.83 -22.89 -15.70
CA ALA A 238 10.32 -24.17 -16.21
C ALA A 238 9.25 -25.27 -16.11
N GLN A 239 8.59 -25.40 -14.96
CA GLN A 239 7.56 -26.41 -14.71
C GLN A 239 6.26 -26.15 -15.50
N ALA A 240 5.88 -24.89 -15.69
CA ALA A 240 4.62 -24.53 -16.33
C ALA A 240 4.72 -24.38 -17.85
N SER A 241 5.93 -24.42 -18.44
CA SER A 241 6.17 -24.18 -19.86
C SER A 241 5.36 -25.07 -20.83
N THR A 242 5.04 -26.29 -20.41
CA THR A 242 4.20 -27.24 -21.18
C THR A 242 2.72 -27.18 -20.81
N SER A 243 2.35 -26.38 -19.81
CA SER A 243 0.96 -26.25 -19.37
C SER A 243 0.07 -25.65 -20.47
N ARG A 244 -1.15 -26.17 -20.58
CA ARG A 244 -2.19 -25.57 -21.43
C ARG A 244 -2.59 -24.16 -20.98
N PHE A 245 -2.31 -23.78 -19.73
CA PHE A 245 -2.53 -22.43 -19.22
C PHE A 245 -1.41 -21.45 -19.55
N TRP A 246 -0.25 -21.92 -20.03
CA TRP A 246 0.91 -21.06 -20.32
C TRP A 246 0.61 -19.94 -21.32
N ALA A 247 0.89 -18.69 -20.94
CA ALA A 247 0.85 -17.53 -21.83
C ALA A 247 -0.46 -17.41 -22.64
N GLN A 248 -1.58 -17.58 -21.97
CA GLN A 248 -2.91 -17.53 -22.56
C GLN A 248 -3.47 -16.12 -22.69
N TYR A 249 -3.07 -15.18 -21.82
CA TYR A 249 -3.57 -13.82 -21.88
C TYR A 249 -2.87 -12.99 -22.96
N ASP A 250 -3.61 -12.61 -24.00
CA ASP A 250 -3.19 -11.63 -25.00
C ASP A 250 -4.35 -10.66 -25.25
N PRO A 251 -4.32 -9.44 -24.68
CA PRO A 251 -5.43 -8.48 -24.78
C PRO A 251 -5.68 -7.98 -26.21
N THR A 252 -4.81 -8.30 -27.18
CA THR A 252 -4.99 -7.92 -28.58
C THR A 252 -5.84 -8.92 -29.37
N LYS A 253 -6.15 -10.09 -28.80
CA LYS A 253 -6.91 -11.17 -29.43
C LYS A 253 -8.38 -11.18 -28.99
N PRO A 254 -9.30 -11.75 -29.79
CA PRO A 254 -10.67 -12.01 -29.36
C PRO A 254 -10.70 -12.78 -28.03
N GLY A 255 -11.51 -12.30 -27.08
CA GLY A 255 -11.59 -12.88 -25.74
C GLY A 255 -10.30 -12.75 -24.91
N ALA A 256 -9.36 -11.90 -25.33
CA ALA A 256 -8.01 -11.78 -24.79
C ALA A 256 -7.24 -13.12 -24.67
N LEU A 257 -7.51 -14.07 -25.58
CA LEU A 257 -7.00 -15.44 -25.53
C LEU A 257 -6.01 -15.71 -26.67
N ALA A 258 -4.76 -15.99 -26.31
CA ALA A 258 -3.67 -16.23 -27.25
C ALA A 258 -3.79 -17.58 -27.97
N ARG A 259 -4.22 -18.63 -27.26
CA ARG A 259 -4.31 -20.01 -27.77
C ARG A 259 -5.70 -20.60 -27.51
N PRO A 260 -6.73 -20.19 -28.27
CA PRO A 260 -8.12 -20.60 -28.01
C PRO A 260 -8.35 -22.11 -28.07
N ASN A 261 -7.66 -22.84 -28.94
CA ASN A 261 -7.80 -24.30 -29.05
C ASN A 261 -7.23 -25.08 -27.85
N ALA A 262 -6.54 -24.41 -26.91
CA ALA A 262 -5.98 -25.04 -25.72
C ALA A 262 -6.87 -24.84 -24.48
N LEU A 263 -7.83 -23.91 -24.54
CA LEU A 263 -8.79 -23.59 -23.50
C LEU A 263 -10.13 -23.26 -24.17
N ASP A 264 -10.93 -24.29 -24.43
CA ASP A 264 -12.27 -24.13 -25.01
C ASP A 264 -13.14 -23.24 -24.11
N ASP A 265 -14.17 -22.60 -24.66
CA ASP A 265 -15.14 -21.78 -23.92
C ASP A 265 -14.54 -20.81 -22.88
N THR A 266 -13.37 -20.25 -23.18
CA THR A 266 -12.61 -19.37 -22.29
C THR A 266 -12.59 -17.94 -22.82
N ASN A 267 -12.76 -16.98 -21.90
CA ASN A 267 -12.70 -15.56 -22.21
C ASN A 267 -12.02 -14.81 -21.07
N LEU A 268 -10.83 -14.25 -21.35
CA LEU A 268 -9.97 -13.54 -20.40
C LEU A 268 -10.09 -12.02 -20.52
N ILE A 269 -11.00 -11.49 -21.35
CA ILE A 269 -11.02 -10.06 -21.71
C ILE A 269 -11.16 -9.15 -20.47
N THR A 270 -11.95 -9.57 -19.50
CA THR A 270 -12.17 -8.85 -18.24
C THR A 270 -11.15 -9.24 -17.17
N ALA A 271 -10.46 -10.37 -17.31
CA ALA A 271 -9.72 -10.99 -16.22
C ALA A 271 -8.68 -10.06 -15.59
N PHE A 272 -7.95 -9.28 -16.41
CA PHE A 272 -6.80 -8.49 -15.96
C PHE A 272 -6.82 -7.01 -16.37
N GLN A 273 -7.94 -6.50 -16.90
CA GLN A 273 -8.08 -5.10 -17.31
C GLN A 273 -8.58 -4.25 -16.14
N ILE A 274 -7.69 -3.50 -15.51
CA ILE A 274 -8.02 -2.54 -14.44
C ILE A 274 -8.36 -1.20 -15.11
N GLY A 275 -9.56 -0.65 -14.88
CA GLY A 275 -9.90 0.73 -15.29
C GLY A 275 -11.06 0.94 -16.28
N LEU A 276 -11.94 -0.04 -16.54
CA LEU A 276 -13.20 0.22 -17.27
C LEU A 276 -14.32 0.60 -16.28
N ALA A 277 -14.24 1.80 -15.70
CA ALA A 277 -15.40 2.43 -15.09
C ALA A 277 -16.23 3.12 -16.20
N VAL A 278 -17.46 2.66 -16.42
CA VAL A 278 -18.44 3.33 -17.27
C VAL A 278 -18.66 4.77 -16.75
N PRO A 279 -18.71 5.80 -17.62
CA PRO A 279 -18.83 7.19 -17.17
C PRO A 279 -20.18 7.43 -16.48
N ILE A 280 -20.15 7.84 -15.21
CA ILE A 280 -21.34 8.20 -14.43
C ILE A 280 -21.75 9.62 -14.81
N ALA A 281 -22.96 9.78 -15.33
CA ALA A 281 -23.62 11.07 -15.47
C ALA A 281 -24.03 11.59 -14.07
N THR A 282 -23.64 12.82 -13.74
CA THR A 282 -23.95 13.47 -12.46
C THR A 282 -25.43 13.85 -12.38
N VAL A 283 -26.15 13.28 -11.41
CA VAL A 283 -27.47 13.77 -10.98
C VAL A 283 -27.35 14.19 -9.51
N PRO A 284 -27.81 15.40 -9.13
CA PRO A 284 -27.72 15.86 -7.75
C PRO A 284 -28.83 15.23 -6.91
N ILE A 285 -28.47 14.56 -5.81
CA ILE A 285 -29.43 13.96 -4.88
C ILE A 285 -29.47 14.81 -3.61
N GLY A 286 -30.67 15.29 -3.24
CA GLY A 286 -30.93 15.98 -1.98
C GLY A 286 -30.91 15.04 -0.77
N PRO A 287 -30.87 15.57 0.46
CA PRO A 287 -30.59 14.77 1.66
C PRO A 287 -31.81 13.94 2.08
N VAL A 288 -31.58 12.66 2.36
CA VAL A 288 -32.53 11.77 3.06
C VAL A 288 -31.94 11.47 4.46
N PRO A 289 -32.73 11.56 5.55
CA PRO A 289 -32.22 11.32 6.89
C PRO A 289 -32.19 9.82 7.20
N VAL A 290 -31.05 9.34 7.71
CA VAL A 290 -30.85 7.95 8.18
C VAL A 290 -30.78 7.92 9.71
N PRO A 291 -31.39 6.93 10.40
CA PRO A 291 -31.37 6.85 11.86
C PRO A 291 -29.98 6.51 12.39
N THR A 292 -29.58 7.22 13.43
CA THR A 292 -28.26 7.14 14.07
C THR A 292 -28.20 5.96 15.04
N VAL A 293 -27.30 5.01 14.79
CA VAL A 293 -26.70 4.18 15.85
C VAL A 293 -25.20 4.49 15.84
N ALA A 294 -24.80 5.39 16.74
CA ALA A 294 -23.43 5.83 16.89
C ALA A 294 -22.62 4.75 17.62
N ALA A 295 -21.92 3.90 16.87
CA ALA A 295 -20.66 3.35 17.34
C ALA A 295 -19.59 4.41 17.02
N SER A 296 -19.00 5.03 18.04
CA SER A 296 -17.92 5.99 17.87
C SER A 296 -16.67 5.27 17.36
N VAL A 297 -16.52 5.22 16.03
CA VAL A 297 -15.22 4.98 15.40
C VAL A 297 -14.30 6.12 15.88
N PRO A 298 -13.13 5.83 16.48
CA PRO A 298 -12.19 6.89 16.81
C PRO A 298 -11.88 7.69 15.55
N SER A 299 -12.12 9.01 15.58
CA SER A 299 -11.76 9.89 14.47
C SER A 299 -10.28 9.71 14.17
N ALA A 300 -9.92 9.56 12.88
CA ALA A 300 -8.54 9.60 12.44
C ALA A 300 -7.83 10.84 13.04
N LEU A 301 -6.58 10.68 13.50
CA LEU A 301 -5.79 11.78 14.03
C LEU A 301 -5.51 12.77 12.90
N ARG A 302 -6.21 13.91 12.91
CA ARG A 302 -6.08 14.98 11.91
C ARG A 302 -5.56 16.26 12.52
N VAL A 303 -4.87 17.03 11.72
CA VAL A 303 -4.44 18.41 12.03
C VAL A 303 -5.25 19.41 11.21
N PRO A 304 -5.21 20.72 11.55
CA PRO A 304 -5.72 21.77 10.65
C PRO A 304 -5.22 21.56 9.22
N SER A 305 -6.02 21.96 8.24
CA SER A 305 -5.77 21.66 6.83
C SER A 305 -5.74 22.95 6.01
N PRO A 306 -4.59 23.28 5.37
CA PRO A 306 -3.26 22.80 5.73
C PRO A 306 -2.83 23.28 7.12
N ASP A 307 -1.89 22.57 7.74
CA ASP A 307 -1.10 23.06 8.88
C ASP A 307 0.30 23.45 8.38
N TYR A 308 0.97 24.35 9.08
CA TYR A 308 2.15 25.04 8.55
C TYR A 308 3.40 24.68 9.35
N GLY A 309 4.47 24.29 8.66
CA GLY A 309 5.74 24.00 9.29
C GLY A 309 6.95 24.24 8.40
N ALA A 310 8.14 24.03 8.96
CA ALA A 310 9.38 24.01 8.20
C ALA A 310 10.40 23.03 8.79
N SER A 311 11.28 22.51 7.95
CA SER A 311 12.45 21.76 8.39
C SER A 311 13.48 22.71 8.99
N ILE A 312 14.06 22.31 10.13
CA ILE A 312 15.10 23.07 10.84
C ILE A 312 16.25 22.15 11.25
N PHE A 313 17.46 22.70 11.40
CA PHE A 313 18.66 21.94 11.72
C PHE A 313 19.17 22.33 13.10
N VAL A 314 18.57 21.72 14.12
CA VAL A 314 18.82 22.08 15.52
C VAL A 314 19.67 21.06 16.27
N TRP A 315 19.93 19.88 15.71
CA TRP A 315 20.84 18.88 16.30
C TRP A 315 22.28 19.38 16.31
N GLY A 316 22.94 19.34 17.47
CA GLY A 316 24.26 19.93 17.71
C GLY A 316 24.28 21.46 17.73
N ALA A 317 23.16 22.13 17.46
CA ALA A 317 23.08 23.57 17.24
C ALA A 317 22.40 24.32 18.39
N GLY A 318 22.81 24.01 19.63
CA GLY A 318 22.22 24.59 20.84
C GLY A 318 22.23 26.12 20.87
N ALA A 319 23.29 26.75 20.35
CA ALA A 319 23.42 28.21 20.32
C ALA A 319 22.41 28.91 19.38
N THR A 320 21.99 28.26 18.29
CA THR A 320 21.07 28.85 17.30
C THR A 320 19.65 28.32 17.42
N THR A 321 19.41 27.24 18.18
CA THR A 321 18.08 26.66 18.38
C THR A 321 17.01 27.70 18.78
N PRO A 322 17.23 28.60 19.76
CA PRO A 322 16.22 29.60 20.13
C PRO A 322 15.90 30.59 18.99
N ARG A 323 16.92 30.97 18.21
CA ARG A 323 16.77 31.87 17.06
C ARG A 323 15.90 31.21 15.98
N ASP A 324 16.17 29.95 15.65
CA ASP A 324 15.49 29.24 14.56
C ASP A 324 14.04 28.89 14.94
N LEU A 325 13.79 28.52 16.20
CA LEU A 325 12.42 28.37 16.73
C LEU A 325 11.66 29.70 16.72
N ASN A 326 12.32 30.82 17.03
CA ASN A 326 11.68 32.14 16.93
C ASN A 326 11.32 32.50 15.48
N LYS A 327 12.05 32.02 14.47
CA LYS A 327 11.65 32.20 13.07
C LYS A 327 10.34 31.51 12.72
N LEU A 328 10.12 30.31 13.24
CA LEU A 328 8.83 29.62 13.09
C LEU A 328 7.71 30.42 13.78
N ARG A 329 7.95 30.93 14.99
CA ARG A 329 6.97 31.76 15.72
C ARG A 329 6.65 33.07 14.99
N GLU A 330 7.67 33.78 14.49
CA GLU A 330 7.51 35.01 13.70
C GLU A 330 6.62 34.77 12.48
N ALA A 331 6.80 33.64 11.79
CA ALA A 331 6.02 33.23 10.64
C ALA A 331 4.72 32.47 10.98
N ARG A 332 4.38 32.29 12.27
CA ARG A 332 3.21 31.51 12.73
C ARG A 332 3.15 30.11 12.10
N LEU A 333 4.30 29.45 12.06
CA LEU A 333 4.45 28.04 11.69
C LEU A 333 4.34 27.22 12.97
N ASN A 334 3.47 26.21 12.96
CA ASN A 334 3.13 25.42 14.14
C ASN A 334 4.06 24.19 14.30
N TRP A 335 4.69 23.76 13.21
CA TRP A 335 5.51 22.55 13.18
C TRP A 335 6.96 22.82 12.82
N GLN A 336 7.85 22.07 13.46
CA GLN A 336 9.21 21.86 13.00
C GLN A 336 9.43 20.39 12.67
N LYS A 337 10.12 20.11 11.54
CA LYS A 337 10.66 18.79 11.24
C LYS A 337 12.16 18.80 11.51
N THR A 338 12.62 17.85 12.32
CA THR A 338 14.05 17.66 12.65
C THR A 338 14.39 16.18 12.59
N LEU A 339 15.61 15.88 12.17
CA LEU A 339 16.19 14.55 12.18
C LEU A 339 16.64 14.14 13.60
N PHE A 340 16.10 13.03 14.09
CA PHE A 340 16.51 12.36 15.32
C PHE A 340 17.14 11.01 14.95
N GLN A 341 18.43 11.03 14.65
CA GLN A 341 19.14 9.82 14.21
C GLN A 341 19.17 8.78 15.32
N TRP A 342 18.67 7.58 15.04
CA TRP A 342 18.63 6.48 16.02
C TRP A 342 20.02 6.20 16.60
N ARG A 343 21.07 6.19 15.76
CA ARG A 343 22.45 5.92 16.16
C ARG A 343 23.04 6.84 17.24
N PHE A 344 22.56 8.07 17.36
CA PHE A 344 23.06 9.01 18.36
C PHE A 344 22.29 8.93 19.66
N ILE A 345 21.04 8.45 19.60
CA ILE A 345 20.19 8.29 20.76
C ILE A 345 20.40 6.93 21.40
N GLU A 346 20.68 5.87 20.62
CA GLU A 346 20.96 4.52 21.13
C GLU A 346 22.28 3.96 20.55
N PRO A 347 23.44 4.54 20.94
CA PRO A 347 24.74 4.14 20.40
C PRO A 347 25.11 2.68 20.72
N GLU A 348 24.56 2.13 21.80
CA GLU A 348 24.66 0.72 22.20
C GLU A 348 23.26 0.21 22.54
N ARG A 349 22.95 -1.04 22.18
CA ARG A 349 21.63 -1.66 22.42
C ARG A 349 21.20 -1.49 23.87
N GLY A 350 20.04 -0.86 24.09
CA GLY A 350 19.43 -0.59 25.38
C GLY A 350 20.07 0.54 26.19
N ARG A 351 21.11 1.22 25.68
CA ARG A 351 21.77 2.36 26.35
C ARG A 351 21.50 3.64 25.59
N PHE A 352 20.59 4.44 26.14
CA PHE A 352 20.14 5.67 25.51
C PHE A 352 20.93 6.91 25.99
N ASP A 353 21.29 7.78 25.05
CA ASP A 353 21.71 9.16 25.29
C ASP A 353 20.61 10.12 24.83
N TRP A 354 19.83 10.59 25.79
CA TRP A 354 18.70 11.48 25.54
C TRP A 354 19.08 12.96 25.50
N ALA A 355 20.32 13.34 25.86
CA ALA A 355 20.64 14.72 26.24
C ALA A 355 20.29 15.73 25.14
N GLU A 356 20.64 15.43 23.90
CA GLU A 356 20.40 16.31 22.77
C GLU A 356 18.94 16.29 22.28
N ALA A 357 18.32 15.11 22.27
CA ALA A 357 16.91 14.97 21.93
C ALA A 357 16.02 15.73 22.93
N ASP A 358 16.30 15.60 24.24
CA ASP A 358 15.67 16.35 25.32
C ASP A 358 15.77 17.84 25.11
N ARG A 359 16.97 18.33 24.80
CA ARG A 359 17.21 19.75 24.59
C ARG A 359 16.34 20.30 23.45
N ILE A 360 16.26 19.58 22.33
CA ILE A 360 15.47 19.99 21.17
C ILE A 360 13.97 19.96 21.47
N VAL A 361 13.47 18.88 22.05
CA VAL A 361 12.03 18.71 22.32
C VAL A 361 11.55 19.67 23.42
N LYS A 362 12.34 19.87 24.49
CA LYS A 362 12.05 20.87 25.53
C LYS A 362 12.04 22.29 24.97
N ALA A 363 13.04 22.65 24.15
CA ALA A 363 13.09 23.97 23.53
C ALA A 363 11.90 24.21 22.58
N SER A 364 11.53 23.21 21.78
CA SER A 364 10.37 23.29 20.86
C SER A 364 9.06 23.44 21.65
N THR A 365 8.89 22.64 22.71
CA THR A 365 7.74 22.72 23.62
C THR A 365 7.63 24.11 24.28
N ALA A 366 8.74 24.64 24.80
CA ALA A 366 8.78 25.97 25.42
C ALA A 366 8.50 27.10 24.42
N ALA A 367 8.83 26.90 23.14
CA ALA A 367 8.51 27.82 22.06
C ALA A 367 7.06 27.71 21.55
N GLY A 368 6.31 26.69 21.98
CA GLY A 368 4.97 26.37 21.46
C GLY A 368 4.99 25.80 20.04
N ILE A 369 6.10 25.18 19.63
CA ILE A 369 6.28 24.57 18.31
C ILE A 369 6.21 23.05 18.44
N ARG A 370 5.35 22.41 17.66
CA ARG A 370 5.18 20.96 17.61
C ARG A 370 6.29 20.32 16.80
N VAL A 371 6.71 19.12 17.19
CA VAL A 371 7.81 18.40 16.54
C VAL A 371 7.28 17.26 15.69
N VAL A 372 7.69 17.25 14.41
CA VAL A 372 7.77 16.06 13.56
C VAL A 372 9.18 15.49 13.73
N ALA A 373 9.31 14.38 14.45
CA ALA A 373 10.59 13.70 14.60
C ALA A 373 10.78 12.74 13.42
N ARG A 374 11.71 13.05 12.51
CA ARG A 374 12.16 12.11 11.49
C ARG A 374 13.13 11.13 12.13
N ILE A 375 12.83 9.83 12.06
CA ILE A 375 13.65 8.78 12.65
C ILE A 375 14.13 7.80 11.58
N ASP A 376 15.44 7.68 11.45
CA ASP A 376 16.21 6.82 10.55
C ASP A 376 17.64 6.62 11.11
N PHE A 377 18.65 6.36 10.26
CA PHE A 377 20.06 6.28 10.62
C PHE A 377 20.35 5.31 11.77
N GLN A 378 20.20 4.02 11.47
CA GLN A 378 20.42 2.91 12.39
C GLN A 378 21.82 2.93 13.06
N PRO A 379 21.95 2.49 14.32
CA PRO A 379 23.23 2.29 14.98
C PRO A 379 23.98 1.11 14.38
N ALA A 380 25.30 1.11 14.56
CA ALA A 380 26.17 0.06 14.01
C ALA A 380 25.81 -1.35 14.53
N TRP A 381 25.28 -1.48 15.75
CA TRP A 381 24.91 -2.77 16.32
C TRP A 381 23.63 -3.37 15.71
N ALA A 382 22.83 -2.56 15.00
CA ALA A 382 21.57 -2.99 14.39
C ALA A 382 21.72 -3.53 12.95
N ARG A 383 22.94 -3.48 12.37
CA ARG A 383 23.28 -4.11 11.09
C ARG A 383 24.61 -4.84 11.14
N SER A 384 24.62 -6.06 10.65
CA SER A 384 25.78 -6.95 10.53
C SER A 384 26.92 -6.36 9.68
N THR A 385 26.62 -5.46 8.74
CA THR A 385 27.65 -4.74 7.97
C THR A 385 28.51 -3.83 8.85
N GLY A 386 28.03 -3.44 10.04
CA GLY A 386 28.77 -2.63 11.02
C GLY A 386 29.14 -1.22 10.55
N LEU A 387 28.65 -0.79 9.38
CA LEU A 387 29.04 0.47 8.75
C LEU A 387 28.34 1.66 9.43
N ARG A 388 29.10 2.37 10.28
CA ARG A 388 28.64 3.56 11.02
C ARG A 388 28.17 4.72 10.14
N ASN A 389 28.68 4.85 8.91
CA ASN A 389 28.42 6.00 8.06
C ASN A 389 27.31 5.77 7.02
N PHE A 390 26.69 4.60 7.06
CA PHE A 390 25.77 4.16 6.04
C PHE A 390 24.34 4.13 6.58
N ASN A 391 23.39 4.73 5.87
CA ASN A 391 21.97 4.68 6.24
C ASN A 391 21.32 3.45 5.62
N GLY A 392 20.56 2.68 6.39
CA GLY A 392 19.76 1.58 5.85
C GLY A 392 19.01 0.83 6.93
N PRO A 393 18.00 0.03 6.56
CA PRO A 393 17.15 -0.64 7.53
C PRO A 393 17.96 -1.61 8.42
N PRO A 394 17.56 -1.81 9.69
CA PRO A 394 18.22 -2.78 10.56
C PRO A 394 18.01 -4.22 10.07
N ASP A 395 18.89 -5.13 10.46
CA ASP A 395 18.74 -6.56 10.14
C ASP A 395 17.55 -7.17 10.88
N ASN A 396 17.25 -6.67 12.08
CA ASN A 396 16.07 -7.01 12.86
C ASN A 396 15.17 -5.79 13.05
N TYR A 397 13.97 -5.80 12.48
CA TYR A 397 13.03 -4.68 12.55
C TYR A 397 12.44 -4.49 13.96
N GLN A 398 12.50 -5.52 14.82
CA GLN A 398 12.09 -5.38 16.22
C GLN A 398 12.99 -4.39 16.97
N ASP A 399 14.28 -4.32 16.63
CA ASP A 399 15.23 -3.40 17.26
C ASP A 399 14.82 -1.93 17.02
N PHE A 400 14.35 -1.62 15.80
CA PHE A 400 13.82 -0.30 15.48
C PHE A 400 12.48 -0.04 16.17
N ALA A 401 11.59 -1.03 16.21
CA ALA A 401 10.31 -0.89 16.91
C ALA A 401 10.49 -0.64 18.42
N ASP A 402 11.47 -1.30 19.05
CA ASP A 402 11.80 -1.08 20.46
C ASP A 402 12.36 0.32 20.70
N PHE A 403 13.22 0.81 19.81
CA PHE A 403 13.68 2.20 19.84
C PHE A 403 12.52 3.19 19.69
N ILE A 404 11.63 2.98 18.70
CA ILE A 404 10.46 3.83 18.48
C ILE A 404 9.56 3.86 19.72
N PHE A 405 9.33 2.71 20.37
CA PHE A 405 8.59 2.66 21.62
C PHE A 405 9.26 3.50 22.71
N ALA A 406 10.58 3.33 22.92
CA ALA A 406 11.33 4.08 23.93
C ALA A 406 11.31 5.59 23.66
N PHE A 407 11.49 6.00 22.40
CA PHE A 407 11.46 7.40 21.98
C PHE A 407 10.08 8.03 22.21
N VAL A 408 9.00 7.34 21.82
CA VAL A 408 7.62 7.82 22.03
C VAL A 408 7.31 7.86 23.52
N ASP A 409 7.63 6.82 24.29
CA ASP A 409 7.36 6.78 25.73
C ASP A 409 8.03 7.95 26.47
N HIS A 410 9.25 8.29 26.03
CA HIS A 410 10.04 9.39 26.59
C HIS A 410 9.50 10.78 26.22
N PHE A 411 8.88 10.96 25.04
CA PHE A 411 8.37 12.25 24.53
C PHE A 411 6.85 12.30 24.28
N LYS A 412 6.06 11.38 24.83
CA LYS A 412 4.60 11.37 24.67
C LYS A 412 3.95 12.62 25.27
N PRO A 413 2.72 12.97 24.84
CA PRO A 413 1.96 14.05 25.46
C PRO A 413 1.95 13.95 26.99
N GLY A 414 2.28 15.06 27.66
CA GLY A 414 2.38 15.12 29.13
C GLY A 414 3.73 14.67 29.71
N SER A 415 4.68 14.23 28.88
CA SER A 415 6.03 13.92 29.35
C SER A 415 6.73 15.17 29.94
N PRO A 416 7.47 15.05 31.06
CA PRO A 416 8.31 16.12 31.57
C PRO A 416 9.47 16.48 30.64
N ASN A 417 9.74 15.65 29.62
CA ASN A 417 10.79 15.88 28.64
C ASN A 417 10.33 16.67 27.40
N GLY A 418 9.11 17.19 27.45
CA GLY A 418 8.45 17.83 26.31
C GLY A 418 7.76 16.81 25.42
N THR A 419 7.13 17.29 24.34
CA THR A 419 6.25 16.45 23.52
C THR A 419 6.62 16.45 22.04
N VAL A 420 6.64 15.27 21.45
CA VAL A 420 6.64 15.05 20.01
C VAL A 420 5.20 14.83 19.55
N GLY A 421 4.76 15.59 18.55
CA GLY A 421 3.38 15.52 18.04
C GLY A 421 3.21 14.50 16.92
N ALA A 422 4.28 14.21 16.19
CA ALA A 422 4.28 13.23 15.12
C ALA A 422 5.68 12.63 14.92
N ILE A 423 5.73 11.40 14.42
CA ILE A 423 6.97 10.72 14.04
C ILE A 423 6.88 10.32 12.57
N GLU A 424 7.86 10.75 11.78
CA GLU A 424 8.08 10.27 10.42
C GLU A 424 8.97 9.03 10.48
N ILE A 425 8.42 7.91 9.99
CA ILE A 425 9.11 6.63 9.98
C ILE A 425 9.91 6.47 8.70
N TRP A 426 11.23 6.68 8.83
CA TRP A 426 12.21 6.67 7.75
C TRP A 426 12.12 7.87 6.79
N ASN A 427 13.04 7.95 5.84
CA ASN A 427 13.07 8.97 4.79
C ASN A 427 13.27 8.33 3.42
N GLU A 428 12.43 8.70 2.45
CA GLU A 428 12.57 8.34 1.04
C GLU A 428 12.99 6.88 0.76
N PRO A 429 12.27 5.86 1.29
CA PRO A 429 12.65 4.46 1.14
C PRO A 429 12.52 3.96 -0.32
N ASN A 430 11.98 4.78 -1.22
CA ASN A 430 11.95 4.57 -2.66
C ASN A 430 13.25 4.97 -3.37
N LEU A 431 14.29 5.34 -2.63
CA LEU A 431 15.64 5.60 -3.12
C LEU A 431 16.64 4.61 -2.52
N SER A 432 17.42 3.95 -3.38
CA SER A 432 18.43 2.97 -3.00
C SER A 432 19.40 3.51 -1.94
N ARG A 433 19.90 4.74 -2.14
CA ARG A 433 20.82 5.41 -1.22
C ARG A 433 20.26 5.63 0.20
N GLU A 434 18.94 5.73 0.32
CA GLU A 434 18.25 5.93 1.60
C GLU A 434 17.84 4.60 2.23
N TRP A 435 17.95 3.49 1.48
CA TRP A 435 17.58 2.14 1.90
C TRP A 435 18.78 1.19 1.88
N GLY A 436 19.96 1.69 2.24
CA GLY A 436 21.16 0.87 2.38
C GLY A 436 21.76 0.37 1.07
N ASP A 437 21.69 1.17 0.00
CA ASP A 437 22.10 0.84 -1.38
C ASP A 437 21.49 -0.47 -1.91
N ALA A 438 20.37 -0.90 -1.33
CA ALA A 438 19.63 -2.03 -1.83
C ALA A 438 18.97 -1.66 -3.17
N ALA A 439 18.95 -2.60 -4.11
CA ALA A 439 18.28 -2.39 -5.39
C ALA A 439 16.78 -2.14 -5.18
N MET A 440 16.25 -1.13 -5.87
CA MET A 440 14.83 -0.79 -5.84
C MET A 440 14.02 -1.77 -6.70
N GLY A 441 12.91 -2.26 -6.15
CA GLY A 441 12.10 -3.32 -6.74
C GLY A 441 10.73 -3.43 -6.04
N PRO A 442 9.77 -4.22 -6.56
CA PRO A 442 8.47 -4.40 -5.89
C PRO A 442 8.60 -4.87 -4.43
N GLN A 443 9.67 -5.62 -4.11
CA GLN A 443 9.93 -6.11 -2.77
C GLN A 443 10.36 -4.99 -1.79
N SER A 444 10.98 -3.91 -2.26
CA SER A 444 11.49 -2.85 -1.35
C SER A 444 10.36 -2.09 -0.66
N ALA A 445 9.22 -1.89 -1.34
CA ALA A 445 8.02 -1.33 -0.72
C ALA A 445 7.48 -2.24 0.40
N GLY A 446 7.42 -3.56 0.18
CA GLY A 446 6.97 -4.51 1.20
C GLY A 446 7.89 -4.57 2.43
N GLN A 447 9.21 -4.45 2.22
CA GLN A 447 10.19 -4.35 3.31
C GLN A 447 9.96 -3.08 4.13
N TYR A 448 9.77 -1.93 3.48
CA TYR A 448 9.45 -0.69 4.18
C TYR A 448 8.13 -0.79 4.94
N VAL A 449 7.08 -1.38 4.35
CA VAL A 449 5.79 -1.57 5.02
C VAL A 449 5.93 -2.42 6.28
N ARG A 450 6.73 -3.50 6.26
CA ARG A 450 6.97 -4.30 7.47
C ARG A 450 7.62 -3.47 8.58
N LEU A 451 8.62 -2.63 8.26
CA LEU A 451 9.24 -1.71 9.22
C LEU A 451 8.22 -0.70 9.76
N LEU A 452 7.43 -0.09 8.86
CA LEU A 452 6.40 0.90 9.17
C LEU A 452 5.32 0.34 10.09
N CYS A 453 4.80 -0.86 9.83
CA CYS A 453 3.76 -1.48 10.66
C CYS A 453 4.26 -1.81 12.07
N MET A 454 5.50 -2.29 12.19
CA MET A 454 6.12 -2.57 13.49
C MET A 454 6.35 -1.27 14.28
N ALA A 455 6.83 -0.23 13.62
CA ALA A 455 7.00 1.10 14.22
C ALA A 455 5.66 1.70 14.66
N ASN A 456 4.62 1.68 13.82
CA ASN A 456 3.30 2.17 14.18
C ASN A 456 2.73 1.43 15.40
N THR A 457 2.86 0.11 15.45
CA THR A 457 2.44 -0.69 16.61
C THR A 457 3.15 -0.23 17.89
N ALA A 458 4.46 0.04 17.80
CA ALA A 458 5.25 0.58 18.91
C ALA A 458 4.80 1.99 19.32
N VAL A 459 4.55 2.89 18.37
CA VAL A 459 4.00 4.23 18.64
C VAL A 459 2.69 4.12 19.40
N LYS A 460 1.72 3.36 18.87
CA LYS A 460 0.39 3.23 19.48
C LYS A 460 0.41 2.57 20.84
N ARG A 461 1.35 1.65 21.09
CA ARG A 461 1.56 1.05 22.42
C ARG A 461 2.09 2.07 23.44
N ALA A 462 2.98 2.97 23.03
CA ALA A 462 3.54 3.99 23.92
C ALA A 462 2.58 5.17 24.14
N SER A 463 1.95 5.65 23.07
CA SER A 463 0.91 6.68 23.11
C SER A 463 0.06 6.66 21.84
N PRO A 464 -1.27 6.44 21.95
CA PRO A 464 -2.15 6.47 20.78
C PRO A 464 -2.29 7.88 20.17
N ASP A 465 -1.98 8.94 20.92
CA ASP A 465 -2.13 10.34 20.52
C ASP A 465 -1.00 10.86 19.61
N VAL A 466 0.11 10.11 19.50
CA VAL A 466 1.21 10.46 18.61
C VAL A 466 0.89 9.98 17.19
N ILE A 467 1.01 10.90 16.24
CA ILE A 467 0.76 10.66 14.81
C ILE A 467 1.96 9.90 14.21
N THR A 468 1.72 8.73 13.66
CA THR A 468 2.69 8.02 12.83
C THR A 468 2.52 8.47 11.38
N ILE A 469 3.57 9.05 10.81
CA ILE A 469 3.62 9.44 9.40
C ILE A 469 4.48 8.42 8.69
N SER A 470 4.04 7.92 7.53
CA SER A 470 4.97 7.20 6.65
C SER A 470 6.12 8.13 6.22
N ALA A 471 7.18 7.55 5.67
CA ALA A 471 8.27 8.29 5.09
C ALA A 471 7.75 9.20 3.98
N GLY A 472 8.35 10.38 3.84
CA GLY A 472 8.17 11.19 2.64
C GLY A 472 8.70 10.44 1.42
N LEU A 473 7.81 10.08 0.48
CA LEU A 473 8.23 9.48 -0.79
C LEU A 473 8.84 10.55 -1.70
N SER A 474 9.99 10.24 -2.27
CA SER A 474 10.69 11.14 -3.20
C SER A 474 10.02 11.10 -4.57
N PRO A 475 9.69 12.24 -5.20
CA PRO A 475 9.00 12.29 -6.50
C PRO A 475 9.98 12.03 -7.64
N THR A 476 10.36 10.77 -7.83
CA THR A 476 11.48 10.39 -8.71
C THR A 476 11.09 10.29 -10.19
N GLY A 477 9.87 9.84 -10.50
CA GLY A 477 9.43 9.58 -11.88
C GLY A 477 10.19 8.48 -12.61
N VAL A 478 11.05 7.72 -11.92
CA VAL A 478 11.94 6.72 -12.54
C VAL A 478 11.74 5.33 -11.93
N ILE A 479 12.00 4.30 -12.72
CA ILE A 479 11.88 2.90 -12.29
C ILE A 479 13.17 2.18 -12.70
N ASP A 480 14.12 2.09 -11.77
CA ASP A 480 15.38 1.38 -11.94
C ASP A 480 15.90 0.84 -10.60
N ASN A 481 17.16 0.39 -10.55
CA ASN A 481 17.76 -0.15 -9.32
C ASN A 481 18.07 0.94 -8.28
N GLY A 482 18.22 2.19 -8.69
CA GLY A 482 18.56 3.33 -7.83
C GLY A 482 17.34 4.03 -7.25
N ALA A 483 16.20 4.00 -7.94
CA ALA A 483 15.00 4.72 -7.55
C ALA A 483 13.72 4.06 -8.08
N ARG A 484 12.63 4.25 -7.34
CA ARG A 484 11.29 3.81 -7.72
C ARG A 484 10.32 5.00 -7.69
N ASP A 485 9.51 5.10 -8.73
CA ASP A 485 8.46 6.12 -8.86
C ASP A 485 7.57 6.12 -7.62
N ASP A 486 7.32 7.30 -7.05
CA ASP A 486 6.57 7.49 -5.81
C ASP A 486 5.12 6.99 -5.87
N VAL A 487 4.44 7.20 -7.01
CA VAL A 487 3.07 6.74 -7.21
C VAL A 487 3.04 5.21 -7.32
N LEU A 488 3.99 4.62 -8.04
CA LEU A 488 4.14 3.16 -8.10
C LEU A 488 4.50 2.58 -6.73
N TYR A 489 5.48 3.16 -6.05
CA TYR A 489 5.94 2.70 -4.73
C TYR A 489 4.80 2.76 -3.71
N LEU A 490 3.98 3.81 -3.73
CA LEU A 490 2.81 3.93 -2.86
C LEU A 490 1.75 2.86 -3.17
N ARG A 491 1.48 2.56 -4.46
CA ARG A 491 0.58 1.45 -4.82
C ARG A 491 1.10 0.11 -4.29
N GLU A 492 2.41 -0.11 -4.36
CA GLU A 492 3.05 -1.31 -3.83
C GLU A 492 3.03 -1.35 -2.29
N MET A 493 3.16 -0.20 -1.62
CA MET A 493 2.94 -0.10 -0.18
C MET A 493 1.52 -0.53 0.19
N TYR A 494 0.50 -0.02 -0.50
CA TYR A 494 -0.89 -0.45 -0.26
C TYR A 494 -1.11 -1.93 -0.57
N ALA A 495 -0.54 -2.44 -1.66
CA ALA A 495 -0.56 -3.87 -2.00
C ALA A 495 0.10 -4.74 -0.90
N ALA A 496 1.14 -4.23 -0.25
CA ALA A 496 1.81 -4.87 0.89
C ALA A 496 1.07 -4.67 2.23
N GLY A 497 -0.08 -3.98 2.24
CA GLY A 497 -0.90 -3.81 3.44
C GLY A 497 -0.54 -2.60 4.31
N ALA A 498 -0.05 -1.50 3.72
CA ALA A 498 0.35 -0.31 4.48
C ALA A 498 -0.79 0.46 5.16
N LYS A 499 -2.04 0.32 4.72
CA LYS A 499 -3.18 1.13 5.17
C LYS A 499 -3.31 1.27 6.70
N PRO A 500 -3.26 0.20 7.52
CA PRO A 500 -3.34 0.34 8.99
C PRO A 500 -2.02 0.78 9.66
N CYS A 501 -0.95 0.99 8.90
CA CYS A 501 0.41 1.15 9.43
C CYS A 501 0.87 2.60 9.56
N PHE A 502 0.00 3.58 9.30
CA PHE A 502 0.27 5.00 9.51
C PHE A 502 -1.04 5.76 9.77
N ASP A 503 -0.95 6.95 10.37
CA ASP A 503 -2.08 7.88 10.56
C ASP A 503 -2.12 8.97 9.47
N ALA A 504 -0.97 9.29 8.89
CA ALA A 504 -0.83 10.20 7.77
C ALA A 504 0.18 9.67 6.73
N LEU A 505 -0.11 9.87 5.45
CA LEU A 505 0.82 9.55 4.38
C LEU A 505 1.86 10.67 4.27
N GLY A 506 3.14 10.35 4.36
CA GLY A 506 4.23 11.27 4.04
C GLY A 506 4.50 11.37 2.54
N ALA A 507 4.73 12.59 2.04
CA ALA A 507 5.14 12.84 0.65
C ALA A 507 6.13 14.01 0.55
N HIS A 508 7.01 14.01 -0.45
CA HIS A 508 7.83 15.17 -0.82
C HIS A 508 7.28 15.83 -2.09
N GLY A 509 7.16 17.16 -2.07
CA GLY A 509 6.62 17.95 -3.18
C GLY A 509 7.74 18.41 -4.11
N ASN A 510 7.73 17.94 -5.36
CA ASN A 510 8.68 18.42 -6.37
C ASN A 510 8.29 19.79 -6.90
N THR A 511 9.26 20.58 -7.35
CA THR A 511 9.06 21.99 -7.69
C THR A 511 9.94 22.44 -8.86
N GLN A 512 10.45 21.49 -9.64
CA GLN A 512 11.22 21.78 -10.85
C GLN A 512 10.37 22.53 -11.89
N ALA A 513 9.09 22.19 -12.01
CA ALA A 513 8.12 23.06 -12.65
C ALA A 513 7.98 24.36 -11.81
N PRO A 514 8.20 25.54 -12.41
CA PRO A 514 8.46 26.74 -11.64
C PRO A 514 7.22 27.38 -11.01
N ASP A 515 6.01 26.89 -11.30
CA ASP A 515 4.76 27.41 -10.72
C ASP A 515 4.02 26.29 -9.99
N PRO A 516 3.68 26.45 -8.69
CA PRO A 516 2.94 25.44 -7.93
C PRO A 516 1.55 25.11 -8.50
N ALA A 517 0.90 26.03 -9.21
CA ALA A 517 -0.42 25.81 -9.80
C ALA A 517 -0.37 25.09 -11.15
N MET A 518 0.83 24.92 -11.72
CA MET A 518 1.03 24.41 -13.07
C MET A 518 0.41 23.02 -13.24
N GLU A 519 -0.41 22.86 -14.28
CA GLU A 519 -1.00 21.57 -14.62
C GLU A 519 0.07 20.56 -15.02
N ILE A 520 -0.07 19.34 -14.52
CA ILE A 520 0.85 18.24 -14.84
C ILE A 520 0.95 18.07 -16.37
N GLY A 521 2.17 17.99 -16.87
CA GLY A 521 2.42 17.81 -18.30
C GLY A 521 2.28 19.08 -19.15
N SER A 522 2.02 20.25 -18.56
CA SER A 522 1.88 21.53 -19.29
C SER A 522 3.18 22.31 -19.45
N TRP A 523 4.23 21.99 -18.70
CA TRP A 523 5.51 22.71 -18.78
C TRP A 523 6.19 22.42 -20.13
N ARG A 524 6.55 23.49 -20.84
CA ARG A 524 7.30 23.44 -22.13
C ARG A 524 8.67 24.09 -22.04
N GLY A 525 9.05 24.58 -20.85
CA GLY A 525 10.21 25.43 -20.64
C GLY A 525 11.51 24.70 -20.36
N CYS A 526 11.54 23.37 -20.35
CA CYS A 526 12.75 22.63 -20.09
C CYS A 526 13.48 22.21 -21.37
N ASP A 527 14.78 22.52 -21.39
CA ASP A 527 15.82 22.03 -22.30
C ASP A 527 15.44 21.89 -23.79
N GLY A 528 15.18 23.02 -24.46
CA GLY A 528 15.21 23.12 -25.92
C GLY A 528 14.14 22.30 -26.68
N GLY A 529 13.02 21.98 -26.04
CA GLY A 529 11.90 21.24 -26.67
C GLY A 529 11.86 19.74 -26.37
N LYS A 530 12.62 19.25 -25.38
CA LYS A 530 12.49 17.87 -24.89
C LYS A 530 11.26 17.70 -24.02
N THR A 531 10.59 16.55 -24.12
CA THR A 531 9.37 16.20 -23.38
C THR A 531 9.62 15.67 -21.96
N ILE A 532 10.86 15.69 -21.46
CA ILE A 532 11.22 15.07 -20.17
C ILE A 532 10.43 15.67 -19.00
N CYS A 533 10.13 16.97 -19.04
CA CYS A 533 9.33 17.62 -18.00
C CYS A 533 7.83 17.59 -18.26
N ALA A 534 7.38 16.77 -19.22
CA ALA A 534 5.98 16.36 -19.27
C ALA A 534 5.67 15.34 -18.17
N ASP A 535 6.69 14.69 -17.59
CA ASP A 535 6.50 13.74 -16.50
C ASP A 535 5.97 14.43 -15.24
N GLY A 536 4.96 13.82 -14.61
CA GLY A 536 4.29 14.39 -13.44
C GLY A 536 5.19 14.57 -12.22
N SER A 537 6.28 13.81 -12.14
CA SER A 537 7.24 13.90 -11.03
C SER A 537 7.87 15.29 -10.88
N PHE A 538 7.90 16.14 -11.92
CA PHE A 538 8.50 17.48 -11.88
C PHE A 538 7.63 18.55 -11.21
N TYR A 539 6.38 18.24 -10.88
CA TYR A 539 5.35 19.23 -10.53
C TYR A 539 4.97 19.17 -9.05
N PHE A 540 4.69 20.33 -8.46
CA PHE A 540 4.19 20.43 -7.08
C PHE A 540 2.87 19.68 -6.90
N ARG A 541 2.03 19.70 -7.94
CA ARG A 541 0.74 19.00 -7.97
C ARG A 541 0.85 17.48 -8.10
N ARG A 542 2.05 16.90 -8.17
CA ARG A 542 2.28 15.44 -8.13
C ARG A 542 1.60 14.78 -6.92
N VAL A 543 1.56 15.48 -5.78
CA VAL A 543 0.86 15.03 -4.56
C VAL A 543 -0.61 14.67 -4.80
N GLU A 544 -1.29 15.30 -5.76
CA GLU A 544 -2.68 14.97 -6.10
C GLU A 544 -2.79 13.52 -6.62
N GLN A 545 -1.76 13.01 -7.31
CA GLN A 545 -1.72 11.62 -7.78
C GLN A 545 -1.43 10.64 -6.62
N LEU A 546 -0.64 11.03 -5.63
CA LEU A 546 -0.44 10.22 -4.41
C LEU A 546 -1.72 10.15 -3.58
N HIS A 547 -2.41 11.28 -3.42
CA HIS A 547 -3.72 11.32 -2.77
C HIS A 547 -4.73 10.46 -3.56
N GLN A 548 -4.71 10.51 -4.89
CA GLN A 548 -5.55 9.63 -5.70
C GLN A 548 -5.26 8.14 -5.41
N VAL A 549 -4.00 7.73 -5.23
CA VAL A 549 -3.69 6.35 -4.80
C VAL A 549 -4.28 6.02 -3.43
N MET A 550 -4.30 6.96 -2.47
CA MET A 550 -4.98 6.75 -1.19
C MET A 550 -6.49 6.56 -1.36
N LEU A 551 -7.13 7.39 -2.20
CA LEU A 551 -8.56 7.30 -2.51
C LEU A 551 -8.88 5.97 -3.21
N ASP A 552 -8.07 5.61 -4.21
CA ASP A 552 -8.14 4.33 -4.90
C ASP A 552 -7.97 3.16 -3.92
N ASN A 553 -7.33 3.40 -2.76
CA ASN A 553 -7.14 2.46 -1.65
C ASN A 553 -8.14 2.51 -0.49
N GLY A 554 -9.22 3.27 -0.69
CA GLY A 554 -10.26 3.50 0.32
C GLY A 554 -9.70 4.13 1.60
N ASP A 555 -8.52 4.75 1.54
CA ASP A 555 -7.88 5.44 2.64
C ASP A 555 -8.26 6.92 2.62
N THR A 556 -9.57 7.16 2.60
CA THR A 556 -10.19 8.49 2.42
C THR A 556 -10.11 9.35 3.67
N ASP A 557 -9.81 8.73 4.82
CA ASP A 557 -9.92 9.38 6.12
C ASP A 557 -8.61 9.95 6.64
N LYS A 558 -7.48 9.58 6.05
CA LYS A 558 -6.14 10.04 6.46
C LYS A 558 -5.69 11.24 5.65
N GLN A 559 -4.85 12.06 6.27
CA GLN A 559 -4.25 13.20 5.59
C GLN A 559 -2.96 12.82 4.86
N VAL A 560 -2.66 13.54 3.79
CA VAL A 560 -1.32 13.59 3.19
C VAL A 560 -0.55 14.72 3.87
N TRP A 561 0.66 14.45 4.35
CA TRP A 561 1.58 15.45 4.90
C TRP A 561 2.73 15.65 3.92
N LEU A 562 2.93 16.90 3.51
CA LEU A 562 4.11 17.28 2.74
C LEU A 562 5.27 17.46 3.70
N LEU A 563 6.22 16.54 3.69
CA LEU A 563 7.32 16.52 4.65
C LEU A 563 8.54 17.31 4.17
N GLU A 564 8.62 17.59 2.87
CA GLU A 564 9.55 18.53 2.25
C GLU A 564 8.90 19.12 0.98
N PHE A 565 9.06 20.42 0.78
CA PHE A 565 8.80 21.12 -0.48
C PHE A 565 9.50 22.48 -0.44
N GLY A 566 9.84 23.09 -1.58
CA GLY A 566 10.49 24.40 -1.64
C GLY A 566 10.93 24.70 -3.05
N TRP A 567 11.51 25.88 -3.34
CA TRP A 567 12.10 26.16 -4.65
C TRP A 567 13.55 26.55 -4.47
N THR A 568 14.41 26.09 -5.36
CA THR A 568 15.84 26.43 -5.34
C THR A 568 16.14 27.69 -6.17
N SER A 569 17.11 28.48 -5.69
CA SER A 569 17.71 29.59 -6.44
C SER A 569 19.16 29.30 -6.85
N ASP A 570 19.57 28.03 -6.77
CA ASP A 570 20.96 27.60 -6.91
C ASP A 570 21.56 27.98 -8.27
N PRO A 571 22.58 28.86 -8.32
CA PRO A 571 23.23 29.23 -9.57
C PRO A 571 24.44 28.35 -9.90
N ILE A 572 24.91 27.49 -9.00
CA ILE A 572 26.22 26.85 -9.09
C ILE A 572 26.16 25.33 -9.30
N HIS A 573 25.20 24.62 -8.72
CA HIS A 573 25.15 23.16 -8.80
C HIS A 573 24.36 22.71 -10.03
N PRO A 574 24.98 22.05 -11.03
CA PRO A 574 24.31 21.73 -12.30
C PRO A 574 23.05 20.88 -12.15
N SER A 575 22.97 20.01 -11.14
CA SER A 575 21.79 19.18 -10.86
C SER A 575 20.55 19.99 -10.49
N TYR A 576 20.72 21.24 -10.06
CA TYR A 576 19.66 22.14 -9.56
C TYR A 576 19.53 23.42 -10.39
N SER A 577 20.65 23.92 -10.92
CA SER A 577 20.71 25.25 -11.51
C SER A 577 19.91 25.39 -12.81
N TRP A 578 19.61 24.28 -13.50
CA TRP A 578 18.85 24.29 -14.75
C TRP A 578 17.37 24.67 -14.57
N TYR A 579 16.80 24.48 -13.38
CA TYR A 579 15.41 24.85 -13.03
C TYR A 579 15.31 25.87 -11.90
N ARG A 580 16.44 26.50 -11.55
CA ARG A 580 16.46 27.54 -10.52
C ARG A 580 15.48 28.67 -10.84
N VAL A 581 14.92 29.25 -9.79
CA VAL A 581 14.12 30.47 -9.87
C VAL A 581 14.82 31.63 -9.16
N SER A 582 14.40 32.87 -9.41
CA SER A 582 14.90 34.01 -8.62
C SER A 582 14.45 33.92 -7.16
N GLU A 583 15.14 34.58 -6.23
CA GLU A 583 14.70 34.66 -4.83
C GLU A 583 13.28 35.26 -4.69
N GLN A 584 12.91 36.20 -5.56
CA GLN A 584 11.57 36.77 -5.59
C GLN A 584 10.53 35.77 -6.08
N GLN A 585 10.83 35.01 -7.13
CA GLN A 585 9.93 33.97 -7.62
C GLN A 585 9.77 32.84 -6.59
N LYS A 586 10.86 32.43 -5.93
CA LYS A 586 10.82 31.51 -4.79
C LYS A 586 9.87 32.01 -3.71
N ALA A 587 9.97 33.29 -3.33
CA ALA A 587 9.10 33.88 -2.33
C ALA A 587 7.62 33.82 -2.72
N GLN A 588 7.31 34.14 -3.97
CA GLN A 588 5.96 34.05 -4.51
C GLN A 588 5.46 32.60 -4.53
N ASN A 589 6.29 31.66 -4.98
CA ASN A 589 5.93 30.25 -5.10
C ASN A 589 5.64 29.61 -3.75
N VAL A 590 6.44 29.89 -2.72
CA VAL A 590 6.20 29.37 -1.37
C VAL A 590 4.84 29.80 -0.84
N VAL A 591 4.48 31.09 -0.99
CA VAL A 591 3.16 31.59 -0.59
C VAL A 591 2.05 30.96 -1.43
N ASN A 592 2.24 30.89 -2.76
CA ASN A 592 1.26 30.30 -3.68
C ASN A 592 1.04 28.81 -3.45
N ALA A 593 2.06 28.05 -3.04
CA ALA A 593 1.97 26.63 -2.74
C ALA A 593 1.06 26.38 -1.52
N PHE A 594 1.27 27.12 -0.44
CA PHE A 594 0.38 27.08 0.72
C PHE A 594 -1.03 27.56 0.37
N ARG A 595 -1.15 28.59 -0.48
CA ARG A 595 -2.45 29.11 -0.91
C ARG A 595 -3.20 28.08 -1.76
N TRP A 596 -2.52 27.42 -2.69
CA TRP A 596 -3.07 26.35 -3.52
C TRP A 596 -3.59 25.21 -2.66
N ALA A 597 -2.80 24.75 -1.70
CA ALA A 597 -3.21 23.71 -0.76
C ALA A 597 -4.44 24.13 0.06
N TYR A 598 -4.49 25.39 0.51
CA TYR A 598 -5.66 25.93 1.21
C TYR A 598 -6.91 25.95 0.32
N ASP A 599 -6.79 26.36 -0.94
CA ASP A 599 -7.92 26.50 -1.85
C ASP A 599 -8.42 25.17 -2.44
N HIS A 600 -7.51 24.20 -2.63
CA HIS A 600 -7.79 23.02 -3.46
C HIS A 600 -7.58 21.68 -2.75
N TRP A 601 -6.80 21.61 -1.68
CA TRP A 601 -6.41 20.34 -1.06
C TRP A 601 -7.03 20.08 0.31
N ARG A 602 -7.84 21.00 0.81
CA ARG A 602 -8.60 20.78 2.05
C ARG A 602 -9.75 19.79 1.81
N PRO A 603 -10.04 18.89 2.77
CA PRO A 603 -9.40 18.74 4.07
C PRO A 603 -8.27 17.70 4.11
N TRP A 604 -7.89 17.12 2.96
CA TRP A 604 -7.01 15.96 2.90
C TRP A 604 -5.53 16.30 3.05
N ILE A 605 -5.11 17.53 2.77
CA ILE A 605 -3.76 17.98 3.10
C ILE A 605 -3.65 18.25 4.61
N GLY A 606 -2.66 17.67 5.27
CA GLY A 606 -2.33 17.92 6.67
C GLY A 606 -1.24 18.98 6.81
N ALA A 607 -0.20 18.68 7.58
CA ALA A 607 0.92 19.59 7.71
C ALA A 607 1.75 19.64 6.42
N MET A 608 2.17 20.85 6.05
CA MET A 608 3.10 21.11 4.96
C MET A 608 4.38 21.71 5.55
N ILE A 609 5.49 20.99 5.41
CA ILE A 609 6.80 21.30 5.97
C ILE A 609 7.68 21.88 4.86
N LEU A 610 7.90 23.19 4.94
CA LEU A 610 8.76 23.92 4.02
C LEU A 610 10.23 23.55 4.23
N TRP A 611 10.91 23.19 3.16
CA TRP A 611 12.37 23.07 3.12
C TRP A 611 12.97 24.44 2.72
N ASN A 612 13.56 25.22 3.63
CA ASN A 612 13.90 24.96 5.04
C ASN A 612 14.34 26.27 5.76
N ILE A 613 14.50 26.25 7.08
CA ILE A 613 15.36 27.21 7.80
C ILE A 613 16.81 26.75 7.65
N ALA A 614 17.72 27.63 7.23
CA ALA A 614 19.11 27.26 6.93
C ALA A 614 19.83 26.69 8.16
N ASP A 615 20.58 25.60 7.94
CA ASP A 615 21.59 25.15 8.90
C ASP A 615 22.64 26.27 9.10
N PRO A 616 23.05 26.56 10.35
CA PRO A 616 23.99 27.63 10.64
C PRO A 616 25.40 27.42 10.07
N THR A 617 25.74 26.20 9.65
CA THR A 617 27.06 25.83 9.10
C THR A 617 27.14 25.92 7.59
N TRP A 618 25.99 26.02 6.91
CA TRP A 618 25.97 26.07 5.44
C TRP A 618 26.53 27.37 4.90
N ASN A 619 26.97 27.31 3.65
CA ASN A 619 27.38 28.46 2.87
C ASN A 619 26.98 28.22 1.40
N GLU A 620 27.29 29.17 0.52
CA GLU A 620 26.89 29.12 -0.90
C GLU A 620 27.37 27.86 -1.64
N SER A 621 28.42 27.16 -1.18
CA SER A 621 28.89 25.92 -1.79
C SER A 621 28.04 24.69 -1.46
N VAL A 622 27.06 24.79 -0.55
CA VAL A 622 26.18 23.68 -0.16
C VAL A 622 24.86 23.83 -0.91
N GLU A 623 24.40 22.82 -1.66
CA GLU A 623 23.18 22.95 -2.47
C GLU A 623 21.95 23.35 -1.63
N SER A 624 21.82 22.78 -0.43
CA SER A 624 20.69 23.02 0.49
C SER A 624 20.62 24.48 0.97
N TYR A 625 21.75 25.21 0.93
CA TYR A 625 21.78 26.65 1.18
C TYR A 625 20.84 27.40 0.23
N TRP A 626 20.71 26.98 -1.03
CA TRP A 626 19.94 27.67 -2.04
C TRP A 626 18.45 27.35 -2.01
N TRP A 627 17.99 26.42 -1.19
CA TRP A 627 16.57 26.17 -0.91
C TRP A 627 16.06 26.99 0.27
N SER A 628 16.96 27.27 1.21
CA SER A 628 16.64 27.90 2.50
C SER A 628 15.91 29.23 2.35
N VAL A 629 14.94 29.49 3.24
CA VAL A 629 14.20 30.77 3.34
C VAL A 629 14.83 31.75 4.32
N THR A 630 15.87 31.33 5.02
CA THR A 630 16.75 32.17 5.83
C THR A 630 18.19 32.00 5.36
N ASN A 631 19.06 32.91 5.77
CA ASN A 631 20.51 32.70 5.71
C ASN A 631 20.97 31.94 6.97
N PRO A 632 22.16 31.29 6.94
CA PRO A 632 22.73 30.56 8.08
C PRO A 632 22.87 31.39 9.37
N ASN A 633 23.09 32.70 9.24
CA ASN A 633 23.12 33.64 10.37
C ASN A 633 21.72 33.99 10.93
N GLY A 634 20.65 33.49 10.32
CA GLY A 634 19.26 33.71 10.71
C GLY A 634 18.63 34.97 10.14
N THR A 635 19.30 35.70 9.25
CA THR A 635 18.64 36.80 8.51
C THR A 635 17.63 36.24 7.51
N ASN A 636 16.50 36.93 7.34
CA ASN A 636 15.45 36.49 6.43
C ASN A 636 15.88 36.66 4.97
N ARG A 637 15.50 35.70 4.13
CA ARG A 637 15.46 35.89 2.68
C ARG A 637 14.07 36.33 2.23
N PRO A 638 13.88 36.74 0.96
CA PRO A 638 12.59 37.19 0.46
C PRO A 638 11.44 36.22 0.77
N ALA A 639 11.66 34.91 0.68
CA ALA A 639 10.64 33.90 0.97
C ALA A 639 10.15 33.92 2.43
N MET A 640 11.04 34.07 3.41
CA MET A 640 10.63 34.19 4.82
C MET A 640 9.85 35.48 5.07
N ASN A 641 10.29 36.61 4.47
CA ASN A 641 9.55 37.87 4.60
C ASN A 641 8.14 37.79 3.99
N ALA A 642 8.00 37.16 2.82
CA ALA A 642 6.71 36.95 2.17
C ALA A 642 5.79 36.04 3.01
N LEU A 643 6.35 34.96 3.59
CA LEU A 643 5.61 34.04 4.44
C LEU A 643 5.09 34.73 5.71
N ILE A 644 5.95 35.49 6.41
CA ILE A 644 5.55 36.30 7.57
C ILE A 644 4.42 37.27 7.17
N ALA A 645 4.59 38.03 6.09
CA ALA A 645 3.57 38.98 5.64
C ALA A 645 2.23 38.28 5.31
N ALA A 646 2.26 37.13 4.64
CA ALA A 646 1.07 36.38 4.28
C ALA A 646 0.34 35.80 5.50
N ARG A 647 1.07 35.33 6.51
CA ARG A 647 0.52 34.77 7.76
C ARG A 647 -0.05 35.84 8.69
N HIS A 648 0.56 37.03 8.75
CA HIS A 648 0.06 38.13 9.57
C HIS A 648 -1.10 38.90 8.93
N SER A 649 -1.15 38.97 7.60
CA SER A 649 -2.26 39.60 6.87
C SER A 649 -3.53 38.73 6.77
N GLY A 650 -3.42 37.43 7.07
CA GLY A 650 -4.51 36.47 6.93
C GLY A 650 -4.67 35.92 5.50
N LEU A 651 -3.76 36.24 4.57
CA LEU A 651 -3.72 35.62 3.24
C LEU A 651 -3.54 34.10 3.33
N LEU A 652 -2.70 33.67 4.27
CA LEU A 652 -2.55 32.28 4.71
C LEU A 652 -3.08 32.17 6.14
N PRO A 653 -4.28 31.60 6.36
CA PRO A 653 -5.02 31.66 7.62
C PRO A 653 -4.50 30.74 8.73
#